data_AF-A0A8T0GS14-F1
#
_entry.id   AF-A0A8T0GS14-F1
#
_cell.length_a   1.000
_cell.length_b   1.000
_cell.length_c   1.000
_cell.angle_alpha   90.00
_cell.angle_beta   90.00
_cell.angle_gamma   90.00
#
_symmetry.space_group_name_H-M   'P 1'
#
loop_
_entity.id
_entity.type
_entity.pdbx_description
1 polymer ?
#
loop_
_entity_poly.entity_id
_entity_poly.type
_entity_poly.pdbx_seq_one_letter_code
_entity_poly.pdbx_strand_id
1 'polypeptide(L)'
;MPLTLRSLSRSVTLPRTTWSESVAGRSTVAAVGFPRFGRVASMAEGRRGDSGLNSLASIRANFAIKALDGPAGDAVAVSVEREDVVEASEAFRERALVSSRAQYEEMYKRSVEDPDGFWGDIASTFFWKKKFPVKDGKLHSENIDVRKGRVAVEWFKGGETNICYNALDRHVEAGLGDKVAFYWEGNDVGVDAKLTYKEVLERVCQLANYLRSQGVKKGDAVAIYMPMLAELPIAMLACARIGAVHSVVFAGFSAESLYQRILDCKPNIILTSSAVKRGAKIINLKDIVDDALVRASEGGHTVGTCLTFDNNLAIKREDTAWQEGRDIWWQDVVPSQEKKCEVEWVDAEDTLFLLYTSGSTGKPKGVLHTTGGYMVYAATTFKHAFNYHDDDVYWCTADCGWITGHSYLTYGPLLNGASMVVFEGVPNYPDAGRCWEIVDKYNVTIFYTAPTAIRSLMRSGDEPVKRHSRKSLRVLGSVGEPINPSAWKWYHEVVGDKRCPISDTWWQTETGGFMITPLPGAWGLKPGSATLPFFGVQPAVVDENAQEQHGECSGYLCVKAAWPGMMRTLQGDHDRYETTYFAPFKGFYFSGDGCRRDKDGYYWLTGRVDDVINVSGHRIGTAEVESALVSHPMCAEAAVVGFDHEVKGQGIYAFVTLLEDVEYSEELRKALINAVRSQIGAFAAPDVIHWAPGLPKTRSGKIMRRILRKIASNELDQVGDISTLADTSVVEQLINLRGK
;
A
#
# COMPACT_ATOMS: atom_id res chain seq x y z
N MET A 1 33.99 30.27 -50.82
CA MET A 1 33.11 30.66 -51.95
C MET A 1 31.67 30.59 -51.49
N PRO A 2 30.98 31.72 -51.29
CA PRO A 2 29.56 31.77 -50.96
C PRO A 2 28.73 32.13 -52.20
N LEU A 3 27.48 31.67 -52.28
CA LEU A 3 26.46 32.27 -53.16
C LEU A 3 25.09 32.26 -52.46
N THR A 4 24.73 33.43 -51.98
CA THR A 4 23.39 33.90 -51.65
C THR A 4 22.56 34.16 -52.91
N LEU A 5 21.25 33.93 -52.87
CA LEU A 5 20.27 34.69 -53.67
C LEU A 5 18.91 34.72 -52.97
N ARG A 6 18.33 35.93 -52.91
CA ARG A 6 17.02 36.29 -52.35
C ARG A 6 16.00 36.52 -53.47
N SER A 7 14.72 36.47 -53.07
CA SER A 7 13.53 37.16 -53.65
C SER A 7 12.84 36.43 -54.82
N LEU A 8 11.52 36.43 -55.03
CA LEU A 8 10.47 37.43 -54.78
C LEU A 8 9.08 36.74 -54.79
N SER A 9 8.15 37.34 -54.06
CA SER A 9 6.71 37.08 -54.02
C SER A 9 5.96 37.31 -55.36
N ARG A 10 4.85 36.59 -55.58
CA ARG A 10 3.61 37.15 -56.14
C ARG A 10 2.37 36.27 -55.89
N SER A 11 1.32 36.97 -55.49
CA SER A 11 -0.05 36.58 -55.14
C SER A 11 -0.94 36.27 -56.35
N VAL A 12 -1.94 35.40 -56.17
CA VAL A 12 -3.23 35.44 -56.89
C VAL A 12 -4.38 35.22 -55.90
N THR A 13 -5.42 36.03 -56.08
CA THR A 13 -6.56 36.34 -55.21
C THR A 13 -7.86 35.64 -55.68
N LEU A 14 -8.63 35.09 -54.72
CA LEU A 14 -10.11 35.17 -54.46
C LEU A 14 -11.16 35.09 -55.60
N PRO A 15 -12.37 34.51 -55.36
CA PRO A 15 -13.45 35.15 -54.55
C PRO A 15 -14.17 34.19 -53.56
N ARG A 16 -14.52 34.56 -52.32
CA ARG A 16 -15.53 35.52 -51.76
C ARG A 16 -17.01 35.12 -51.94
N THR A 17 -17.67 34.86 -50.81
CA THR A 17 -19.00 35.34 -50.37
C THR A 17 -19.12 35.01 -48.86
N THR A 18 -18.90 35.91 -47.88
CA THR A 18 -19.79 36.95 -47.25
C THR A 18 -21.15 36.39 -46.83
N TRP A 19 -21.58 36.44 -45.56
CA TRP A 19 -22.02 37.58 -44.71
C TRP A 19 -21.66 37.32 -43.22
N SER A 20 -20.99 38.18 -42.39
CA SER A 20 -21.31 39.52 -41.80
C SER A 20 -22.60 39.54 -40.96
N GLU A 21 -22.72 40.09 -39.73
CA GLU A 21 -22.00 41.11 -38.93
C GLU A 21 -22.50 40.96 -37.46
N SER A 22 -21.63 41.01 -36.43
CA SER A 22 -21.23 42.17 -35.60
C SER A 22 -22.34 42.85 -34.78
N VAL A 23 -22.12 43.05 -33.47
CA VAL A 23 -22.13 44.36 -32.78
C VAL A 23 -21.41 44.22 -31.43
N ALA A 24 -20.56 45.20 -31.11
CA ALA A 24 -19.82 45.36 -29.87
C ALA A 24 -20.61 46.14 -28.81
N GLY A 25 -20.28 45.97 -27.53
CA GLY A 25 -20.72 46.85 -26.45
C GLY A 25 -19.89 46.66 -25.18
N ARG A 26 -19.03 47.63 -24.87
CA ARG A 26 -18.45 47.85 -23.54
C ARG A 26 -19.47 48.60 -22.67
N SER A 27 -19.59 48.27 -21.39
CA SER A 27 -19.83 49.27 -20.32
C SER A 27 -19.54 48.71 -18.93
N THR A 28 -19.26 49.65 -18.04
CA THR A 28 -18.67 49.62 -16.71
C THR A 28 -19.72 49.77 -15.59
N VAL A 29 -19.30 49.47 -14.35
CA VAL A 29 -19.80 49.97 -13.04
C VAL A 29 -21.08 49.34 -12.46
N ALA A 30 -20.98 48.74 -11.27
CA ALA A 30 -21.54 49.28 -10.01
C ALA A 30 -21.57 48.23 -8.88
N ALA A 31 -21.11 48.66 -7.70
CA ALA A 31 -21.22 47.97 -6.43
C ALA A 31 -22.57 48.29 -5.74
N VAL A 32 -23.09 47.32 -4.98
CA VAL A 32 -24.10 47.44 -3.90
C VAL A 32 -23.82 46.24 -2.97
N GLY A 33 -23.52 46.30 -1.67
CA GLY A 33 -23.86 47.22 -0.58
C GLY A 33 -25.02 46.62 0.24
N PHE A 34 -24.80 45.86 1.33
CA PHE A 34 -25.00 46.24 2.76
C PHE A 34 -25.50 44.99 3.55
N PRO A 35 -25.55 44.95 4.91
CA PRO A 35 -24.89 45.78 5.93
C PRO A 35 -24.13 44.98 7.01
N ARG A 36 -23.18 45.67 7.65
CA ARG A 36 -22.70 45.40 9.02
C ARG A 36 -23.79 45.74 10.04
N PHE A 37 -23.86 45.00 11.15
CA PHE A 37 -24.35 45.53 12.42
C PHE A 37 -23.38 45.21 13.57
N GLY A 38 -22.86 46.29 14.16
CA GLY A 38 -22.90 46.57 15.60
C GLY A 38 -22.12 45.68 16.56
N ARG A 39 -20.95 46.17 16.99
CA ARG A 39 -20.44 45.95 18.36
C ARG A 39 -21.38 46.63 19.37
N VAL A 40 -21.64 45.96 20.49
CA VAL A 40 -21.90 46.61 21.78
C VAL A 40 -21.05 45.91 22.83
N ALA A 41 -20.31 46.71 23.59
CA ALA A 41 -19.60 46.33 24.80
C ALA A 41 -20.26 47.05 25.99
N SER A 42 -20.39 46.38 27.13
CA SER A 42 -20.18 46.86 28.53
C SER A 42 -20.91 45.90 29.48
N MET A 43 -20.21 45.19 30.36
CA MET A 43 -19.87 45.56 31.75
C MET A 43 -20.82 44.98 32.81
N ALA A 44 -20.18 44.55 33.91
CA ALA A 44 -20.62 44.51 35.30
C ALA A 44 -21.29 43.24 35.88
N GLU A 45 -20.50 42.56 36.71
CA GLU A 45 -20.71 42.24 38.13
C GLU A 45 -22.01 41.54 38.62
N GLY A 46 -21.83 40.51 39.47
CA GLY A 46 -22.71 40.34 40.64
C GLY A 46 -23.08 38.92 41.10
N ARG A 47 -22.25 38.36 42.00
CA ARG A 47 -22.60 37.67 43.28
C ARG A 47 -23.71 36.58 43.38
N ARG A 48 -23.26 35.44 43.97
CA ARG A 48 -23.74 34.68 45.15
C ARG A 48 -25.16 34.05 45.22
N GLY A 49 -25.18 32.83 45.80
CA GLY A 49 -26.31 32.14 46.47
C GLY A 49 -26.58 30.78 45.81
N ASP A 50 -26.15 29.62 46.30
CA ASP A 50 -26.30 28.92 47.59
C ASP A 50 -27.71 28.31 47.84
N SER A 51 -27.71 27.08 48.38
CA SER A 51 -28.82 26.18 48.78
C SER A 51 -29.66 25.51 47.65
N GLY A 52 -30.08 24.24 47.74
CA GLY A 52 -30.13 23.32 48.87
C GLY A 52 -30.51 21.88 48.49
N LEU A 53 -30.37 21.01 49.50
CA LEU A 53 -30.67 19.58 49.59
C LEU A 53 -32.17 19.21 49.45
N ASN A 54 -32.43 17.96 49.02
CA ASN A 54 -33.33 16.94 49.62
C ASN A 54 -33.56 15.82 48.58
N SER A 55 -32.97 14.62 48.72
CA SER A 55 -33.46 13.43 49.44
C SER A 55 -34.93 13.05 49.16
N LEU A 56 -35.18 11.86 48.61
CA LEU A 56 -35.91 10.76 49.28
C LEU A 56 -36.04 9.52 48.39
N ALA A 57 -36.04 8.37 49.06
CA ALA A 57 -35.92 7.01 48.54
C ALA A 57 -37.27 6.25 48.57
N SER A 58 -37.20 5.00 48.06
CA SER A 58 -38.18 3.89 48.12
C SER A 58 -39.34 3.99 47.12
N ILE A 59 -39.66 2.93 46.37
CA ILE A 59 -40.37 1.75 46.85
C ILE A 59 -40.01 0.50 46.00
N ARG A 60 -39.70 -0.61 46.68
CA ARG A 60 -39.74 -1.99 46.15
C ARG A 60 -41.12 -2.57 46.42
N ALA A 61 -41.68 -3.31 45.45
CA ALA A 61 -42.78 -4.24 45.69
C ALA A 61 -42.51 -5.55 44.95
N ASN A 62 -42.42 -6.63 45.72
CA ASN A 62 -42.39 -8.03 45.28
C ASN A 62 -43.81 -8.50 44.94
N PHE A 63 -43.96 -9.24 43.85
CA PHE A 63 -44.98 -10.30 43.74
C PHE A 63 -44.43 -11.46 42.89
N ALA A 64 -44.37 -12.64 43.50
CA ALA A 64 -44.38 -13.96 42.88
C ALA A 64 -45.76 -14.59 43.25
N ILE A 65 -46.39 -15.56 42.59
CA ILE A 65 -46.00 -16.81 41.92
C ILE A 65 -47.24 -17.28 41.10
N LYS A 66 -47.08 -17.84 39.88
CA LYS A 66 -47.48 -19.23 39.53
C LYS A 66 -47.33 -19.56 38.04
N ALA A 67 -46.66 -20.69 37.84
CA ALA A 67 -46.22 -21.32 36.59
C ALA A 67 -47.33 -22.12 35.91
N LEU A 68 -47.17 -22.31 34.59
CA LEU A 68 -47.64 -23.47 33.83
C LEU A 68 -46.51 -23.87 32.86
N ASP A 69 -46.29 -25.19 32.78
CA ASP A 69 -45.09 -25.89 32.30
C ASP A 69 -44.84 -25.88 30.78
N GLY A 70 -43.55 -25.95 30.41
CA GLY A 70 -43.06 -26.29 29.06
C GLY A 70 -41.52 -26.26 29.01
N PRO A 71 -40.81 -27.29 28.48
CA PRO A 71 -39.39 -27.51 28.74
C PRO A 71 -38.44 -26.85 27.73
N ALA A 72 -37.20 -26.66 28.18
CA ALA A 72 -35.97 -26.45 27.42
C ALA A 72 -35.83 -25.10 26.68
N GLY A 73 -35.03 -24.23 27.28
CA GLY A 73 -34.42 -23.08 26.64
C GLY A 73 -33.14 -22.77 27.40
N ASP A 74 -32.15 -23.65 27.26
CA ASP A 74 -30.78 -23.33 27.67
C ASP A 74 -30.42 -21.98 27.03
N ALA A 75 -30.08 -21.03 27.89
CA ALA A 75 -29.43 -19.81 27.45
C ALA A 75 -28.17 -20.26 26.69
N VAL A 76 -28.19 -20.09 25.37
CA VAL A 76 -26.98 -20.15 24.57
C VAL A 76 -26.15 -18.95 24.99
N ALA A 77 -25.38 -19.14 26.05
CA ALA A 77 -24.14 -18.42 26.24
C ALA A 77 -23.37 -18.62 24.95
N VAL A 78 -23.29 -17.57 24.14
CA VAL A 78 -22.35 -17.52 23.03
C VAL A 78 -20.99 -17.76 23.67
N SER A 79 -20.47 -18.97 23.49
CA SER A 79 -19.11 -19.31 23.88
C SER A 79 -18.22 -18.35 23.11
N VAL A 80 -17.64 -17.39 23.81
CA VAL A 80 -16.46 -16.67 23.35
C VAL A 80 -15.45 -17.77 23.05
N GLU A 81 -15.22 -18.07 21.77
CA GLU A 81 -14.15 -18.96 21.36
C GLU A 81 -12.89 -18.49 22.08
N ARG A 82 -12.20 -19.40 22.77
CA ARG A 82 -10.85 -19.11 23.27
C ARG A 82 -10.07 -18.68 22.03
N GLU A 83 -9.76 -17.39 21.90
CA GLU A 83 -8.91 -16.91 20.82
C GLU A 83 -7.60 -17.69 20.89
N ASP A 84 -7.33 -18.53 19.87
CA ASP A 84 -6.13 -19.37 19.80
C ASP A 84 -4.89 -18.46 19.70
N VAL A 85 -4.28 -18.14 20.84
CA VAL A 85 -3.04 -17.39 20.89
C VAL A 85 -1.89 -18.29 20.45
N VAL A 86 -1.15 -17.88 19.43
CA VAL A 86 0.03 -18.58 18.91
C VAL A 86 1.29 -17.91 19.44
N GLU A 87 1.99 -18.61 20.32
CA GLU A 87 3.26 -18.17 20.88
C GLU A 87 4.44 -18.55 19.97
N ALA A 88 5.44 -17.67 19.88
CA ALA A 88 6.71 -18.05 19.27
C ALA A 88 7.44 -19.09 20.14
N SER A 89 8.24 -19.95 19.51
CA SER A 89 9.04 -20.93 20.22
C SER A 89 10.07 -20.27 21.14
N GLU A 90 10.52 -20.99 22.18
CA GLU A 90 11.57 -20.51 23.07
C GLU A 90 12.86 -20.18 22.31
N ALA A 91 13.29 -21.06 21.41
CA ALA A 91 14.44 -20.83 20.53
C ALA A 91 14.29 -19.57 19.65
N PHE A 92 13.07 -19.23 19.23
CA PHE A 92 12.82 -17.97 18.51
C PHE A 92 13.00 -16.76 19.43
N ARG A 93 12.42 -16.81 20.64
CA ARG A 93 12.48 -15.72 21.64
C ARG A 93 13.90 -15.43 22.12
N GLU A 94 14.73 -16.46 22.29
CA GLU A 94 16.15 -16.31 22.67
C GLU A 94 16.98 -15.52 21.66
N ARG A 95 16.64 -15.63 20.36
CA ARG A 95 17.26 -14.86 19.27
C ARG A 95 16.43 -13.63 18.89
N ALA A 96 15.42 -13.24 19.65
CA ALA A 96 14.57 -12.10 19.26
C ALA A 96 15.21 -10.76 19.63
N LEU A 97 15.23 -9.81 18.68
CA LEU A 97 15.67 -8.43 18.92
C LEU A 97 14.82 -7.73 19.99
N VAL A 98 13.55 -8.10 20.08
CA VAL A 98 12.64 -7.74 21.16
C VAL A 98 12.03 -9.04 21.69
N SER A 99 12.48 -9.45 22.87
CA SER A 99 12.27 -10.80 23.42
C SER A 99 11.20 -10.87 24.51
N SER A 100 10.62 -9.73 24.88
CA SER A 100 9.56 -9.68 25.87
C SER A 100 8.64 -8.48 25.70
N ARG A 101 7.41 -8.61 26.21
CA ARG A 101 6.43 -7.54 26.29
C ARG A 101 6.97 -6.31 27.03
N ALA A 102 7.68 -6.51 28.14
CA ALA A 102 8.25 -5.43 28.94
C ALA A 102 9.31 -4.63 28.17
N GLN A 103 10.19 -5.31 27.42
CA GLN A 103 11.17 -4.65 26.57
C GLN A 103 10.49 -3.82 25.47
N TYR A 104 9.45 -4.36 24.83
CA TYR A 104 8.65 -3.61 23.87
C TYR A 104 8.02 -2.36 24.52
N GLU A 105 7.40 -2.50 25.69
CA GLU A 105 6.72 -1.40 26.38
C GLU A 105 7.70 -0.28 26.73
N GLU A 106 8.91 -0.61 27.17
CA GLU A 106 9.97 0.37 27.43
C GLU A 106 10.38 1.12 26.16
N MET A 107 10.65 0.40 25.07
CA MET A 107 11.03 0.99 23.78
C MET A 107 9.90 1.84 23.19
N TYR A 108 8.67 1.33 23.21
CA TYR A 108 7.49 2.02 22.72
C TYR A 108 7.22 3.29 23.52
N LYS A 109 7.24 3.21 24.85
CA LYS A 109 7.10 4.37 25.72
C LYS A 109 8.15 5.43 25.40
N ARG A 110 9.43 5.06 25.30
CA ARG A 110 10.50 5.99 24.92
C ARG A 110 10.26 6.62 23.56
N SER A 111 9.84 5.84 22.57
CA SER A 111 9.57 6.35 21.22
C SER A 111 8.42 7.35 21.13
N VAL A 112 7.53 7.38 22.13
CA VAL A 112 6.38 8.29 22.23
C VAL A 112 6.68 9.49 23.12
N GLU A 113 7.33 9.29 24.27
CA GLU A 113 7.64 10.34 25.24
C GLU A 113 8.90 11.15 24.88
N ASP A 114 9.87 10.51 24.22
CA ASP A 114 11.12 11.12 23.73
C ASP A 114 11.38 10.68 22.27
N PRO A 115 10.53 11.10 21.31
CA PRO A 115 10.69 10.73 19.91
C PRO A 115 12.00 11.24 19.32
N ASP A 116 12.45 12.43 19.73
CA ASP A 116 13.70 13.03 19.26
C ASP A 116 14.93 12.21 19.71
N GLY A 117 15.02 11.83 20.98
CA GLY A 117 16.10 10.98 21.46
C GLY A 117 16.04 9.57 20.90
N PHE A 118 14.86 8.93 20.89
CA PHE A 118 14.68 7.57 20.38
C PHE A 118 15.08 7.46 18.90
N TRP A 119 14.51 8.30 18.05
CA TRP A 119 14.82 8.27 16.62
C TRP A 119 16.18 8.86 16.29
N GLY A 120 16.69 9.80 17.10
CA GLY A 120 18.05 10.33 16.96
C GLY A 120 19.14 9.28 17.18
N ASP A 121 18.95 8.40 18.16
CA ASP A 121 19.85 7.26 18.42
C ASP A 121 19.89 6.30 17.24
N ILE A 122 18.71 5.90 16.75
CA ILE A 122 18.58 5.00 15.60
C ILE A 122 19.16 5.65 14.34
N ALA A 123 18.79 6.90 14.04
CA ALA A 123 19.27 7.61 12.87
C ALA A 123 20.80 7.78 12.89
N SER A 124 21.41 7.88 14.08
CA SER A 124 22.86 7.98 14.24
C SER A 124 23.64 6.72 13.84
N THR A 125 22.98 5.56 13.66
CA THR A 125 23.61 4.33 13.15
C THR A 125 23.75 4.32 11.63
N PHE A 126 23.13 5.29 10.93
CA PHE A 126 23.26 5.46 9.49
C PHE A 126 24.40 6.42 9.16
N PHE A 127 24.88 6.35 7.92
CA PHE A 127 25.85 7.32 7.42
C PHE A 127 25.15 8.63 7.07
N TRP A 128 25.64 9.71 7.67
CA TRP A 128 25.28 11.08 7.37
C TRP A 128 26.55 11.83 7.01
N LYS A 129 26.60 12.41 5.80
CA LYS A 129 27.71 13.28 5.39
C LYS A 129 27.79 14.50 6.30
N LYS A 130 26.62 15.01 6.68
CA LYS A 130 26.42 16.03 7.71
C LYS A 130 25.30 15.56 8.61
N LYS A 131 25.59 15.37 9.90
CA LYS A 131 24.55 15.02 10.87
C LYS A 131 23.48 16.10 10.91
N PHE A 132 22.23 15.66 11.04
CA PHE A 132 21.08 16.53 11.23
C PHE A 132 21.28 17.43 12.46
N PRO A 133 20.94 18.72 12.37
CA PRO A 133 21.03 19.62 13.52
C PRO A 133 19.94 19.31 14.54
N VAL A 134 20.30 19.36 15.82
CA VAL A 134 19.32 19.42 16.91
C VAL A 134 19.02 20.89 17.18
N LYS A 135 17.79 21.33 16.93
CA LYS A 135 17.37 22.71 17.19
C LYS A 135 16.38 22.73 18.34
N ASP A 136 16.69 23.47 19.40
CA ASP A 136 15.85 23.56 20.60
C ASP A 136 15.50 22.18 21.21
N GLY A 137 16.44 21.22 21.11
CA GLY A 137 16.25 19.84 21.55
C GLY A 137 15.41 18.97 20.60
N LYS A 138 15.04 19.48 19.42
CA LYS A 138 14.18 18.80 18.44
C LYS A 138 14.94 18.37 17.19
N LEU A 139 14.60 17.16 16.73
CA LEU A 139 15.00 16.55 15.46
C LEU A 139 13.85 16.51 14.45
N HIS A 140 12.61 16.65 14.94
CA HIS A 140 11.42 16.73 14.11
C HIS A 140 10.61 17.99 14.41
N SER A 141 9.82 18.39 13.42
CA SER A 141 8.78 19.40 13.58
C SER A 141 7.52 18.92 12.88
N GLU A 142 6.37 19.12 13.53
CA GLU A 142 5.09 18.69 12.98
C GLU A 142 3.98 19.72 13.22
N ASN A 143 3.12 19.84 12.22
CA ASN A 143 1.75 20.30 12.34
C ASN A 143 0.88 19.34 11.54
N ILE A 144 0.02 18.58 12.22
CA ILE A 144 -0.97 17.68 11.62
C ILE A 144 -2.42 18.16 11.84
N ASP A 145 -2.59 19.38 12.31
CA ASP A 145 -3.91 19.99 12.54
C ASP A 145 -4.12 21.15 11.58
N VAL A 146 -5.00 20.94 10.59
CA VAL A 146 -5.38 21.96 9.60
C VAL A 146 -5.91 23.25 10.22
N ARG A 147 -6.34 23.23 11.49
CA ARG A 147 -6.77 24.45 12.21
C ARG A 147 -5.59 25.33 12.67
N LYS A 148 -4.39 24.76 12.79
CA LYS A 148 -3.19 25.44 13.28
C LYS A 148 -2.31 26.00 12.15
N GLY A 149 -2.72 25.79 10.89
CA GLY A 149 -2.00 26.22 9.70
C GLY A 149 -1.78 25.05 8.74
N ARG A 150 -0.94 25.29 7.73
CA ARG A 150 -0.57 24.29 6.72
C ARG A 150 0.01 23.05 7.40
N VAL A 151 -0.43 21.88 6.98
CA VAL A 151 0.11 20.61 7.49
C VAL A 151 1.55 20.47 6.99
N ALA A 152 2.47 20.24 7.92
CA ALA A 152 3.88 20.12 7.61
C ALA A 152 4.53 19.15 8.60
N VAL A 153 5.32 18.22 8.08
CA VAL A 153 6.06 17.25 8.88
C VAL A 153 7.48 17.21 8.34
N GLU A 154 8.46 17.33 9.22
CA GLU A 154 9.88 17.30 8.86
C GLU A 154 10.63 16.48 9.92
N TRP A 155 11.54 15.61 9.48
CA TRP A 155 12.40 14.77 10.31
C TRP A 155 13.83 14.87 9.81
N PHE A 156 14.77 15.14 10.73
CA PHE A 156 16.21 15.21 10.43
C PHE A 156 16.62 16.29 9.41
N LYS A 157 15.74 17.26 9.16
CA LYS A 157 15.97 18.35 8.20
C LYS A 157 17.29 19.07 8.47
N GLY A 158 18.04 19.36 7.40
CA GLY A 158 19.38 19.94 7.48
C GLY A 158 20.51 18.92 7.62
N GLY A 159 20.18 17.64 7.86
CA GLY A 159 21.10 16.52 7.75
C GLY A 159 21.27 16.11 6.29
N GLU A 160 22.50 15.83 5.89
CA GLU A 160 22.83 15.41 4.52
C GLU A 160 23.19 13.93 4.50
N THR A 161 22.53 13.17 3.64
CA THR A 161 22.73 11.72 3.49
C THR A 161 22.52 11.28 2.04
N ASN A 162 22.67 9.99 1.79
CA ASN A 162 22.24 9.34 0.56
C ASN A 162 21.78 7.92 0.89
N ILE A 163 20.54 7.58 0.53
CA ILE A 163 19.97 6.26 0.86
C ILE A 163 20.66 5.13 0.08
N CYS A 164 21.13 5.38 -1.14
CA CYS A 164 21.86 4.40 -1.94
C CYS A 164 23.24 4.10 -1.33
N TYR A 165 23.94 5.13 -0.84
CA TYR A 165 25.19 4.93 -0.08
C TYR A 165 24.99 4.05 1.15
N ASN A 166 23.91 4.30 1.90
CA ASN A 166 23.55 3.47 3.06
C ASN A 166 23.07 2.06 2.67
N ALA A 167 22.51 1.87 1.48
CA ALA A 167 22.02 0.58 1.01
C ALA A 167 23.13 -0.27 0.35
N LEU A 168 24.23 0.33 -0.10
CA LEU A 168 25.27 -0.37 -0.88
C LEU A 168 26.68 -0.03 -0.39
N ASP A 169 27.16 1.19 -0.63
CA ASP A 169 28.55 1.60 -0.44
C ASP A 169 29.06 1.28 0.97
N ARG A 170 28.32 1.68 2.02
CA ARG A 170 28.74 1.41 3.41
C ARG A 170 28.88 -0.08 3.73
N HIS A 171 28.11 -0.95 3.07
CA HIS A 171 28.18 -2.39 3.28
C HIS A 171 29.39 -2.97 2.55
N VAL A 172 29.66 -2.52 1.32
CA VAL A 172 30.87 -2.88 0.58
C VAL A 172 32.13 -2.44 1.32
N GLU A 173 32.15 -1.20 1.82
CA GLU A 173 33.24 -0.63 2.61
C GLU A 173 33.45 -1.38 3.95
N ALA A 174 32.37 -1.88 4.55
CA ALA A 174 32.42 -2.73 5.74
C ALA A 174 32.87 -4.18 5.47
N GLY A 175 33.25 -4.51 4.23
CA GLY A 175 33.76 -5.84 3.86
C GLY A 175 32.67 -6.84 3.43
N LEU A 176 31.43 -6.40 3.22
CA LEU A 176 30.32 -7.24 2.74
C LEU A 176 30.19 -7.25 1.20
N GLY A 177 31.20 -6.78 0.48
CA GLY A 177 31.17 -6.67 -0.98
C GLY A 177 30.84 -7.98 -1.71
N ASP A 178 31.35 -9.11 -1.21
CA ASP A 178 31.14 -10.45 -1.79
C ASP A 178 29.88 -11.15 -1.27
N LYS A 179 29.16 -10.54 -0.30
CA LYS A 179 27.86 -11.05 0.16
C LYS A 179 26.86 -10.91 -1.00
N VAL A 180 26.05 -11.94 -1.22
CA VAL A 180 24.95 -11.88 -2.21
C VAL A 180 23.92 -10.84 -1.73
N ALA A 181 23.66 -9.84 -2.56
CA ALA A 181 22.55 -8.92 -2.35
C ALA A 181 21.28 -9.50 -2.98
N PHE A 182 21.33 -9.89 -4.26
CA PHE A 182 20.18 -10.40 -5.00
C PHE A 182 20.37 -11.85 -5.44
N TYR A 183 19.42 -12.69 -5.08
CA TYR A 183 19.07 -13.91 -5.81
C TYR A 183 17.94 -13.56 -6.77
N TRP A 184 18.26 -13.30 -8.04
CA TRP A 184 17.24 -13.07 -9.05
C TRP A 184 16.75 -14.41 -9.60
N GLU A 185 15.45 -14.64 -9.51
CA GLU A 185 14.78 -15.83 -10.06
C GLU A 185 13.84 -15.41 -11.18
N GLY A 186 14.09 -15.91 -12.38
CA GLY A 186 13.27 -15.63 -13.56
C GLY A 186 11.91 -16.30 -13.53
N ASN A 187 11.06 -15.95 -14.50
CA ASN A 187 9.76 -16.58 -14.69
C ASN A 187 9.85 -18.09 -14.96
N ASP A 188 10.80 -18.49 -15.83
CA ASP A 188 11.00 -19.87 -16.23
C ASP A 188 12.00 -20.57 -15.28
N VAL A 189 11.73 -21.84 -14.94
CA VAL A 189 12.57 -22.63 -14.03
C VAL A 189 13.97 -22.80 -14.62
N GLY A 190 15.00 -22.58 -13.81
CA GLY A 190 16.41 -22.71 -14.20
C GLY A 190 17.00 -21.45 -14.85
N VAL A 191 16.22 -20.38 -14.98
CA VAL A 191 16.72 -19.05 -15.37
C VAL A 191 16.88 -18.22 -14.11
N ASP A 192 18.13 -18.02 -13.67
CA ASP A 192 18.44 -17.28 -12.45
C ASP A 192 19.78 -16.55 -12.53
N ALA A 193 20.00 -15.64 -11.59
CA ALA A 193 21.26 -14.92 -11.42
C ALA A 193 21.52 -14.62 -9.93
N LYS A 194 22.80 -14.47 -9.60
CA LYS A 194 23.24 -13.98 -8.28
C LYS A 194 24.04 -12.71 -8.48
N LEU A 195 23.72 -11.69 -7.69
CA LEU A 195 24.46 -10.43 -7.67
C LEU A 195 24.92 -10.16 -6.25
N THR A 196 26.21 -9.97 -6.09
CA THR A 196 26.84 -9.51 -4.85
C THR A 196 26.60 -8.02 -4.62
N TYR A 197 26.75 -7.55 -3.39
CA TYR A 197 26.67 -6.12 -3.06
C TYR A 197 27.60 -5.27 -3.94
N LYS A 198 28.81 -5.76 -4.22
CA LYS A 198 29.75 -5.10 -5.12
C LYS A 198 29.21 -5.01 -6.55
N GLU A 199 28.68 -6.11 -7.10
CA GLU A 199 28.12 -6.12 -8.46
C GLU A 199 26.88 -5.24 -8.58
N VAL A 200 26.02 -5.21 -7.57
CA VAL A 200 24.86 -4.30 -7.52
C VAL A 200 25.34 -2.85 -7.49
N LEU A 201 26.32 -2.51 -6.64
CA LEU A 201 26.90 -1.17 -6.58
C LEU A 201 27.50 -0.74 -7.93
N GLU A 202 28.26 -1.62 -8.59
CA GLU A 202 28.84 -1.34 -9.91
C GLU A 202 27.74 -1.04 -10.95
N ARG A 203 26.69 -1.87 -11.03
CA ARG A 203 25.57 -1.66 -11.97
C ARG A 203 24.77 -0.39 -11.67
N VAL A 204 24.56 -0.08 -10.39
CA VAL A 204 23.93 1.17 -9.95
C VAL A 204 24.77 2.38 -10.35
N CYS A 205 26.10 2.33 -10.18
CA CYS A 205 27.00 3.40 -10.59
C CYS A 205 26.97 3.62 -12.11
N GLN A 206 26.97 2.54 -12.89
CA GLN A 206 26.91 2.61 -14.34
C GLN A 206 25.62 3.29 -14.82
N LEU A 207 24.47 2.88 -14.28
CA LEU A 207 23.19 3.50 -14.62
C LEU A 207 23.12 4.96 -14.15
N ALA A 208 23.61 5.26 -12.94
CA ALA A 208 23.65 6.62 -12.41
C ALA A 208 24.48 7.56 -13.31
N ASN A 209 25.65 7.10 -13.77
CA ASN A 209 26.49 7.83 -14.73
C ASN A 209 25.78 8.02 -16.07
N TYR A 210 25.08 7.00 -16.59
CA TYR A 210 24.27 7.13 -17.80
C TYR A 210 23.18 8.19 -17.63
N LEU A 211 22.40 8.15 -16.54
CA LEU A 211 21.35 9.13 -16.27
C LEU A 211 21.93 10.56 -16.21
N ARG A 212 23.07 10.76 -15.55
CA ARG A 212 23.78 12.06 -15.56
C ARG A 212 24.21 12.47 -16.97
N SER A 213 24.68 11.55 -17.80
CA SER A 213 25.04 11.83 -19.21
C SER A 213 23.84 12.28 -20.05
N GLN A 214 22.63 11.82 -19.71
CA GLN A 214 21.36 12.25 -20.30
C GLN A 214 20.83 13.55 -19.68
N GLY A 215 21.58 14.18 -18.78
CA GLY A 215 21.26 15.47 -18.18
C GLY A 215 20.34 15.41 -16.96
N VAL A 216 20.07 14.22 -16.40
CA VAL A 216 19.27 14.07 -15.17
C VAL A 216 20.02 14.69 -13.98
N LYS A 217 19.34 15.55 -13.23
CA LYS A 217 19.86 16.25 -12.06
C LYS A 217 19.06 15.90 -10.81
N LYS A 218 19.58 16.32 -9.66
CA LYS A 218 18.85 16.29 -8.39
C LYS A 218 17.47 16.95 -8.52
N GLY A 219 16.43 16.26 -8.07
CA GLY A 219 15.04 16.72 -8.13
C GLY A 219 14.31 16.40 -9.43
N ASP A 220 15.00 15.99 -10.50
CA ASP A 220 14.35 15.61 -11.75
C ASP A 220 13.64 14.27 -11.60
N ALA A 221 12.45 14.16 -12.20
CA ALA A 221 11.69 12.92 -12.20
C ALA A 221 12.23 11.91 -13.24
N VAL A 222 12.32 10.64 -12.84
CA VAL A 222 12.60 9.51 -13.73
C VAL A 222 11.46 8.51 -13.62
N ALA A 223 10.72 8.29 -14.71
CA ALA A 223 9.67 7.26 -14.73
C ALA A 223 10.29 5.88 -14.94
N ILE A 224 9.81 4.89 -14.18
CA ILE A 224 10.29 3.50 -14.28
C ILE A 224 9.09 2.59 -14.51
N TYR A 225 9.02 1.95 -15.67
CA TYR A 225 7.99 0.99 -16.06
C TYR A 225 8.65 -0.34 -16.44
N MET A 226 9.25 -0.99 -15.45
CA MET A 226 10.01 -2.23 -15.64
C MET A 226 9.36 -3.41 -14.90
N PRO A 227 9.50 -4.64 -15.41
CA PRO A 227 9.11 -5.85 -14.68
C PRO A 227 10.10 -6.16 -13.55
N MET A 228 9.82 -7.20 -12.77
CA MET A 228 10.65 -7.66 -11.64
C MET A 228 11.98 -8.33 -12.07
N LEU A 229 12.75 -7.61 -12.87
CA LEU A 229 14.16 -7.87 -13.19
C LEU A 229 15.05 -7.34 -12.07
N ALA A 230 16.30 -7.82 -11.99
CA ALA A 230 17.30 -7.24 -11.09
C ALA A 230 17.55 -5.74 -11.38
N GLU A 231 17.35 -5.33 -12.63
CA GLU A 231 17.51 -3.96 -13.09
C GLU A 231 16.48 -2.99 -12.50
N LEU A 232 15.31 -3.45 -12.06
CA LEU A 232 14.28 -2.59 -11.46
C LEU A 232 14.73 -1.98 -10.11
N PRO A 233 15.14 -2.75 -9.08
CA PRO A 233 15.69 -2.16 -7.87
C PRO A 233 17.01 -1.40 -8.14
N ILE A 234 17.83 -1.82 -9.11
CA ILE A 234 19.03 -1.08 -9.54
C ILE A 234 18.65 0.31 -10.08
N ALA A 235 17.59 0.42 -10.87
CA ALA A 235 17.09 1.68 -11.39
C ALA A 235 16.63 2.64 -10.28
N MET A 236 15.89 2.12 -9.30
CA MET A 236 15.48 2.90 -8.13
C MET A 236 16.70 3.44 -7.36
N LEU A 237 17.68 2.58 -7.10
CA LEU A 237 18.91 2.94 -6.39
C LEU A 237 19.78 3.94 -7.17
N ALA A 238 19.85 3.84 -8.50
CA ALA A 238 20.61 4.76 -9.33
C ALA A 238 19.99 6.17 -9.35
N CYS A 239 18.66 6.26 -9.43
CA CYS A 239 17.96 7.55 -9.28
C CYS A 239 18.24 8.16 -7.91
N ALA A 240 18.06 7.37 -6.83
CA ALA A 240 18.35 7.81 -5.47
C ALA A 240 19.83 8.21 -5.27
N ARG A 241 20.76 7.54 -5.96
CA ARG A 241 22.21 7.84 -5.90
C ARG A 241 22.51 9.26 -6.37
N ILE A 242 21.82 9.74 -7.41
CA ILE A 242 22.06 11.06 -8.01
C ILE A 242 21.05 12.12 -7.54
N GLY A 243 20.22 11.80 -6.54
CA GLY A 243 19.19 12.70 -6.02
C GLY A 243 18.00 12.91 -6.97
N ALA A 244 17.85 12.08 -8.00
CA ALA A 244 16.70 12.10 -8.88
C ALA A 244 15.49 11.44 -8.21
N VAL A 245 14.29 11.90 -8.56
CA VAL A 245 13.03 11.44 -8.01
C VAL A 245 12.49 10.33 -8.89
N HIS A 246 12.68 9.07 -8.50
CA HIS A 246 12.08 7.97 -9.27
C HIS A 246 10.57 7.89 -9.04
N SER A 247 9.86 7.51 -10.10
CA SER A 247 8.43 7.27 -10.11
C SER A 247 8.17 5.91 -10.75
N VAL A 248 8.17 4.86 -9.93
CA VAL A 248 7.88 3.51 -10.40
C VAL A 248 6.39 3.36 -10.71
N VAL A 249 6.10 2.83 -11.88
CA VAL A 249 4.76 2.51 -12.35
C VAL A 249 4.72 1.01 -12.59
N PHE A 250 3.76 0.34 -11.95
CA PHE A 250 3.59 -1.10 -12.07
C PHE A 250 3.48 -1.52 -13.55
N ALA A 251 4.35 -2.43 -14.00
CA ALA A 251 4.44 -2.91 -15.39
C ALA A 251 3.16 -3.62 -15.87
N GLY A 252 2.17 -3.80 -15.01
CA GLY A 252 0.85 -4.27 -15.40
C GLY A 252 -0.18 -3.18 -15.71
N PHE A 253 0.15 -1.90 -15.58
CA PHE A 253 -0.77 -0.81 -15.93
C PHE A 253 -0.88 -0.57 -17.42
N SER A 254 -2.03 -0.03 -17.84
CA SER A 254 -2.30 0.36 -19.23
C SER A 254 -1.50 1.60 -19.63
N ALA A 255 -1.45 1.85 -20.94
CA ALA A 255 -0.87 3.06 -21.50
C ALA A 255 -1.53 4.31 -20.93
N GLU A 256 -2.86 4.32 -20.77
CA GLU A 256 -3.62 5.42 -20.16
C GLU A 256 -3.16 5.70 -18.72
N SER A 257 -3.05 4.65 -17.90
CA SER A 257 -2.58 4.78 -16.53
C SER A 257 -1.13 5.27 -16.44
N LEU A 258 -0.26 4.84 -17.34
CA LEU A 258 1.13 5.29 -17.41
C LEU A 258 1.22 6.76 -17.85
N TYR A 259 0.51 7.11 -18.93
CA TYR A 259 0.43 8.47 -19.48
C TYR A 259 0.03 9.50 -18.42
N GLN A 260 -1.03 9.24 -17.64
CA GLN A 260 -1.50 10.18 -16.61
C GLN A 260 -0.43 10.49 -15.56
N ARG A 261 0.43 9.51 -15.25
CA ARG A 261 1.54 9.67 -14.29
C ARG A 261 2.68 10.46 -14.92
N ILE A 262 2.99 10.21 -16.20
CA ILE A 262 3.97 10.98 -16.98
C ILE A 262 3.59 12.46 -17.01
N LEU A 263 2.32 12.79 -17.24
CA LEU A 263 1.87 14.19 -17.24
C LEU A 263 2.01 14.89 -15.88
N ASP A 264 1.89 14.14 -14.79
CA ASP A 264 1.94 14.68 -13.44
C ASP A 264 3.38 14.88 -12.94
N CYS A 265 4.25 13.87 -13.08
CA CYS A 265 5.66 13.98 -12.66
C CYS A 265 6.59 14.57 -13.72
N LYS A 266 6.15 14.69 -14.97
CA LYS A 266 6.86 15.33 -16.09
C LYS A 266 8.33 14.86 -16.26
N PRO A 267 8.58 13.55 -16.39
CA PRO A 267 9.94 13.03 -16.52
C PRO A 267 10.52 13.35 -17.90
N ASN A 268 11.83 13.61 -17.99
CA ASN A 268 12.53 13.71 -19.28
C ASN A 268 12.97 12.34 -19.81
N ILE A 269 13.11 11.35 -18.92
CA ILE A 269 13.53 9.99 -19.24
C ILE A 269 12.58 8.96 -18.62
N ILE A 270 12.25 7.93 -19.39
CA ILE A 270 11.56 6.74 -18.92
C ILE A 270 12.46 5.51 -19.08
N LEU A 271 12.46 4.64 -18.07
CA LEU A 271 13.16 3.35 -18.08
C LEU A 271 12.12 2.25 -18.24
N THR A 272 12.30 1.35 -19.19
CA THR A 272 11.36 0.25 -19.47
C THR A 272 12.11 -1.02 -19.91
N SER A 273 11.37 -2.08 -20.22
CA SER A 273 11.85 -3.32 -20.84
C SER A 273 11.13 -3.55 -22.17
N SER A 274 11.73 -4.31 -23.08
CA SER A 274 11.08 -4.72 -24.34
C SER A 274 9.77 -5.47 -24.06
N ALA A 275 9.85 -6.53 -23.26
CA ALA A 275 8.73 -7.33 -22.81
C ALA A 275 9.00 -8.01 -21.46
N VAL A 276 8.03 -8.77 -20.98
CA VAL A 276 8.14 -9.65 -19.81
C VAL A 276 7.31 -10.92 -20.01
N LYS A 277 7.78 -12.05 -19.49
CA LYS A 277 6.94 -13.24 -19.26
C LYS A 277 6.32 -13.20 -17.88
N ARG A 278 5.01 -13.38 -17.80
CA ARG A 278 4.27 -13.51 -16.55
C ARG A 278 3.46 -14.79 -16.58
N GLY A 279 3.97 -15.82 -15.91
CA GLY A 279 3.54 -17.20 -16.13
C GLY A 279 3.78 -17.60 -17.58
N ALA A 280 2.78 -18.15 -18.25
CA ALA A 280 2.85 -18.51 -19.67
C ALA A 280 2.65 -17.32 -20.63
N LYS A 281 2.25 -16.14 -20.14
CA LYS A 281 1.87 -15.00 -21.00
C LYS A 281 3.04 -14.06 -21.23
N ILE A 282 3.22 -13.60 -22.46
CA ILE A 282 4.14 -12.51 -22.81
C ILE A 282 3.36 -11.19 -22.79
N ILE A 283 3.96 -10.16 -22.21
CA ILE A 283 3.45 -8.79 -22.21
C ILE A 283 4.50 -7.89 -22.87
N ASN A 284 4.13 -7.28 -24.01
CA ASN A 284 4.98 -6.32 -24.72
C ASN A 284 4.92 -4.96 -24.03
N LEU A 285 5.86 -4.72 -23.11
CA LEU A 285 5.88 -3.51 -22.31
C LEU A 285 6.22 -2.27 -23.14
N LYS A 286 7.09 -2.42 -24.16
CA LYS A 286 7.48 -1.32 -25.03
C LYS A 286 6.30 -0.76 -25.85
N ASP A 287 5.40 -1.62 -26.33
CA ASP A 287 4.18 -1.18 -27.04
C ASP A 287 3.29 -0.30 -26.16
N ILE A 288 3.16 -0.66 -24.87
CA ILE A 288 2.39 0.11 -23.89
C ILE A 288 3.05 1.46 -23.62
N VAL A 289 4.38 1.49 -23.49
CA VAL A 289 5.14 2.72 -23.30
C VAL A 289 5.01 3.63 -24.51
N ASP A 290 5.09 3.11 -25.73
CA ASP A 290 4.97 3.92 -26.95
C ASP A 290 3.61 4.62 -27.05
N ASP A 291 2.51 3.90 -26.78
CA ASP A 291 1.16 4.50 -26.72
C ASP A 291 1.09 5.58 -25.62
N ALA A 292 1.63 5.29 -24.42
CA ALA A 292 1.64 6.27 -23.33
C ALA A 292 2.44 7.53 -23.67
N LEU A 293 3.57 7.39 -24.38
CA LEU A 293 4.42 8.51 -24.78
C LEU A 293 3.77 9.37 -25.87
N VAL A 294 3.04 8.77 -26.82
CA VAL A 294 2.24 9.51 -27.81
C VAL A 294 1.18 10.33 -27.09
N ARG A 295 0.38 9.70 -26.21
CA ARG A 295 -0.65 10.40 -25.42
C ARG A 295 -0.09 11.49 -24.53
N ALA A 296 1.07 11.27 -23.91
CA ALA A 296 1.74 12.29 -23.09
C ALA A 296 2.13 13.51 -23.94
N SER A 297 2.66 13.28 -25.14
CA SER A 297 3.01 14.35 -26.06
C SER A 297 1.78 15.14 -26.52
N GLU A 298 0.66 14.47 -26.81
CA GLU A 298 -0.63 15.10 -27.12
C GLU A 298 -1.19 15.86 -25.91
N GLY A 299 -0.95 15.35 -24.70
CA GLY A 299 -1.27 15.98 -23.42
C GLY A 299 -0.33 17.11 -22.99
N GLY A 300 0.65 17.47 -23.82
CA GLY A 300 1.54 18.63 -23.62
C GLY A 300 2.85 18.35 -22.88
N HIS A 301 3.26 17.09 -22.74
CA HIS A 301 4.59 16.73 -22.19
C HIS A 301 5.29 15.66 -23.03
N THR A 302 6.43 16.00 -23.61
CA THR A 302 7.25 15.07 -24.41
C THR A 302 8.41 14.53 -23.58
N VAL A 303 8.54 13.21 -23.52
CA VAL A 303 9.70 12.53 -22.91
C VAL A 303 10.81 12.41 -23.94
N GLY A 304 12.02 12.91 -23.62
CA GLY A 304 13.15 12.95 -24.55
C GLY A 304 13.83 11.60 -24.78
N THR A 305 13.84 10.73 -23.76
CA THR A 305 14.57 9.45 -23.82
C THR A 305 13.76 8.29 -23.25
N CYS A 306 13.75 7.16 -23.96
CA CYS A 306 13.21 5.89 -23.50
C CYS A 306 14.33 4.85 -23.44
N LEU A 307 14.89 4.62 -22.24
CA LEU A 307 15.91 3.59 -22.04
C LEU A 307 15.22 2.23 -21.88
N THR A 308 15.38 1.36 -22.87
CA THR A 308 14.70 0.06 -22.95
C THR A 308 15.69 -1.06 -22.65
N PHE A 309 15.40 -1.86 -21.63
CA PHE A 309 16.11 -3.10 -21.34
C PHE A 309 15.68 -4.19 -22.33
N ASP A 310 16.65 -4.79 -23.01
CA ASP A 310 16.44 -5.93 -23.91
C ASP A 310 16.20 -7.23 -23.11
N ASN A 311 14.92 -7.58 -22.89
CA ASN A 311 14.53 -8.84 -22.26
C ASN A 311 14.33 -9.95 -23.30
N ASN A 312 15.45 -10.48 -23.79
CA ASN A 312 15.50 -11.58 -24.77
C ASN A 312 14.86 -12.90 -24.27
N LEU A 313 14.55 -13.02 -22.97
CA LEU A 313 13.80 -14.17 -22.45
C LEU A 313 12.33 -14.12 -22.86
N ALA A 314 11.78 -12.93 -23.12
CA ALA A 314 10.38 -12.72 -23.45
C ALA A 314 10.13 -12.51 -24.95
N ILE A 315 10.90 -11.65 -25.59
CA ILE A 315 10.79 -11.33 -27.03
C ILE A 315 12.19 -11.08 -27.60
N LYS A 316 12.39 -11.34 -28.90
CA LYS A 316 13.66 -10.98 -29.54
C LYS A 316 13.77 -9.47 -29.72
N ARG A 317 14.99 -8.95 -29.62
CA ARG A 317 15.30 -7.52 -29.80
C ARG A 317 14.76 -6.95 -31.12
N GLU A 318 14.89 -7.68 -32.23
CA GLU A 318 14.42 -7.25 -33.56
C GLU A 318 12.90 -7.14 -33.70
N ASP A 319 12.15 -7.81 -32.84
CA ASP A 319 10.67 -7.81 -32.84
C ASP A 319 10.10 -6.68 -31.97
N THR A 320 10.95 -5.88 -31.31
CA THR A 320 10.54 -4.77 -30.45
C THR A 320 10.36 -3.48 -31.26
N ALA A 321 9.19 -2.84 -31.14
CA ALA A 321 8.93 -1.54 -31.78
C ALA A 321 9.92 -0.47 -31.33
N TRP A 322 10.44 0.32 -32.29
CA TRP A 322 11.54 1.25 -32.05
C TRP A 322 11.34 2.60 -32.74
N GLN A 323 11.60 3.69 -32.00
CA GLN A 323 11.60 5.06 -32.49
C GLN A 323 13.00 5.65 -32.42
N GLU A 324 13.58 5.86 -33.60
CA GLU A 324 14.93 6.43 -33.76
C GLU A 324 15.04 7.82 -33.11
N GLY A 325 16.16 8.06 -32.42
CA GLY A 325 16.43 9.32 -31.73
C GLY A 325 15.77 9.50 -30.36
N ARG A 326 14.85 8.62 -29.95
CA ARG A 326 14.22 8.60 -28.61
C ARG A 326 14.57 7.34 -27.84
N ASP A 327 14.47 6.18 -28.49
CA ASP A 327 14.64 4.89 -27.87
C ASP A 327 16.11 4.47 -27.86
N ILE A 328 16.58 3.98 -26.71
CA ILE A 328 17.98 3.58 -26.50
C ILE A 328 18.00 2.25 -25.78
N TRP A 329 18.82 1.31 -26.26
CA TRP A 329 18.99 0.02 -25.61
C TRP A 329 19.90 0.13 -24.39
N TRP A 330 19.41 -0.33 -23.24
CA TRP A 330 20.16 -0.34 -21.99
C TRP A 330 21.52 -1.02 -22.14
N GLN A 331 21.52 -2.21 -22.75
CA GLN A 331 22.69 -3.06 -22.92
C GLN A 331 23.79 -2.40 -23.78
N ASP A 332 23.45 -1.44 -24.63
CA ASP A 332 24.41 -0.78 -25.51
C ASP A 332 25.14 0.38 -24.82
N VAL A 333 24.48 1.04 -23.86
CA VAL A 333 24.96 2.33 -23.30
C VAL A 333 25.29 2.29 -21.82
N VAL A 334 24.62 1.46 -21.02
CA VAL A 334 24.83 1.40 -19.56
C VAL A 334 26.09 0.61 -19.21
N PRO A 335 26.34 -0.61 -19.76
CA PRO A 335 27.52 -1.39 -19.40
C PRO A 335 28.87 -0.72 -19.74
N SER A 336 28.87 0.24 -20.67
CA SER A 336 30.06 1.01 -21.06
C SER A 336 30.37 2.19 -20.12
N GLN A 337 29.44 2.54 -19.22
CA GLN A 337 29.67 3.58 -18.21
C GLN A 337 30.68 3.12 -17.15
N GLU A 338 31.29 4.09 -16.48
CA GLU A 338 32.18 3.81 -15.35
C GLU A 338 31.44 3.11 -14.21
N LYS A 339 32.10 2.12 -13.62
CA LYS A 339 31.63 1.35 -12.46
C LYS A 339 31.68 2.10 -11.13
N LYS A 340 32.16 3.34 -11.14
CA LYS A 340 32.20 4.25 -9.99
C LYS A 340 31.39 5.49 -10.30
N CYS A 341 30.58 5.93 -9.35
CA CYS A 341 29.77 7.14 -9.48
C CYS A 341 29.67 7.80 -8.10
N GLU A 342 30.10 9.05 -7.97
CA GLU A 342 29.95 9.80 -6.71
C GLU A 342 28.46 10.05 -6.41
N VAL A 343 28.07 9.83 -5.15
CA VAL A 343 26.70 10.08 -4.71
C VAL A 343 26.39 11.58 -4.67
N GLU A 344 25.14 11.93 -4.93
CA GLU A 344 24.61 13.25 -4.61
C GLU A 344 24.19 13.26 -3.14
N TRP A 345 24.81 14.12 -2.33
CA TRP A 345 24.39 14.31 -0.94
C TRP A 345 23.13 15.16 -0.91
N VAL A 346 22.06 14.61 -0.35
CA VAL A 346 20.73 15.23 -0.31
C VAL A 346 20.33 15.53 1.13
N ASP A 347 19.54 16.58 1.32
CA ASP A 347 18.90 16.86 2.61
C ASP A 347 17.96 15.71 2.98
N ALA A 348 17.79 15.46 4.27
CA ALA A 348 16.82 14.49 4.77
C ALA A 348 15.40 14.70 4.21
N GLU A 349 15.02 15.95 3.93
CA GLU A 349 13.72 16.32 3.38
C GLU A 349 13.71 16.52 1.85
N ASP A 350 14.80 16.20 1.14
CA ASP A 350 14.74 16.09 -0.32
C ASP A 350 13.90 14.89 -0.72
N THR A 351 13.06 15.08 -1.75
CA THR A 351 12.19 14.05 -2.32
C THR A 351 13.01 12.87 -2.80
N LEU A 352 12.66 11.67 -2.33
CA LEU A 352 13.26 10.42 -2.77
C LEU A 352 12.49 9.83 -3.94
N PHE A 353 11.17 9.74 -3.83
CA PHE A 353 10.32 9.13 -4.84
C PHE A 353 8.89 9.64 -4.82
N LEU A 354 8.22 9.41 -5.96
CA LEU A 354 6.78 9.53 -6.11
C LEU A 354 6.18 8.15 -6.33
N LEU A 355 5.10 7.84 -5.61
CA LEU A 355 4.35 6.61 -5.84
C LEU A 355 2.86 6.91 -6.00
N TYR A 356 2.36 6.63 -7.20
CA TYR A 356 1.00 7.02 -7.59
C TYR A 356 -0.05 6.04 -7.09
N THR A 357 -0.94 6.52 -6.23
CA THR A 357 -2.10 5.76 -5.72
C THR A 357 -3.40 6.15 -6.42
N SER A 358 -4.37 5.24 -6.44
CA SER A 358 -5.71 5.51 -6.97
C SER A 358 -6.44 6.53 -6.08
N GLY A 359 -6.92 7.63 -6.66
CA GLY A 359 -7.79 8.59 -6.00
C GLY A 359 -9.27 8.24 -6.13
N SER A 360 -10.08 8.60 -5.13
CA SER A 360 -11.56 8.49 -5.20
C SER A 360 -12.17 9.29 -6.35
N THR A 361 -11.48 10.34 -6.81
CA THR A 361 -11.88 11.23 -7.91
C THR A 361 -11.35 10.80 -9.29
N GLY A 362 -10.71 9.63 -9.41
CA GLY A 362 -10.21 9.08 -10.68
C GLY A 362 -8.81 9.54 -11.11
N LYS A 363 -8.35 10.74 -10.73
CA LYS A 363 -6.95 11.17 -11.01
C LYS A 363 -5.95 10.52 -10.03
N PRO A 364 -4.84 9.93 -10.52
CA PRO A 364 -3.77 9.41 -9.67
C PRO A 364 -3.22 10.46 -8.70
N LYS A 365 -2.83 10.05 -7.50
CA LYS A 365 -2.21 10.91 -6.49
C LYS A 365 -0.75 10.53 -6.32
N GLY A 366 0.19 11.41 -6.67
CA GLY A 366 1.61 11.17 -6.46
C GLY A 366 1.99 11.30 -4.99
N VAL A 367 1.96 10.20 -4.24
CA VAL A 367 2.39 10.21 -2.82
C VAL A 367 3.89 10.44 -2.77
N LEU A 368 4.31 11.47 -2.04
CA LEU A 368 5.71 11.91 -1.97
C LEU A 368 6.35 11.49 -0.65
N HIS A 369 7.46 10.75 -0.76
CA HIS A 369 8.34 10.42 0.36
C HIS A 369 9.69 11.12 0.23
N THR A 370 10.24 11.56 1.35
CA THR A 370 11.57 12.18 1.45
C THR A 370 12.61 11.19 1.94
N THR A 371 13.89 11.58 1.95
CA THR A 371 15.01 10.62 2.05
C THR A 371 15.28 10.13 3.48
N GLY A 372 15.51 11.03 4.43
CA GLY A 372 16.07 10.70 5.74
C GLY A 372 15.09 9.92 6.62
N GLY A 373 13.89 10.48 6.82
CA GLY A 373 12.85 9.84 7.62
C GLY A 373 12.42 8.48 7.07
N TYR A 374 12.21 8.38 5.75
CA TYR A 374 11.86 7.13 5.08
C TYR A 374 12.96 6.06 5.23
N MET A 375 14.23 6.42 5.01
CA MET A 375 15.38 5.53 5.16
C MET A 375 15.45 4.92 6.57
N VAL A 376 15.40 5.77 7.59
CA VAL A 376 15.47 5.34 9.00
C VAL A 376 14.28 4.44 9.34
N TYR A 377 13.07 4.84 8.94
CA TYR A 377 11.86 4.10 9.28
C TYR A 377 11.80 2.73 8.61
N ALA A 378 12.01 2.65 7.29
CA ALA A 378 11.94 1.41 6.52
C ALA A 378 12.98 0.38 6.98
N ALA A 379 14.20 0.82 7.29
CA ALA A 379 15.24 -0.05 7.82
C ALA A 379 14.90 -0.57 9.22
N THR A 380 14.33 0.29 10.08
CA THR A 380 13.98 -0.06 11.47
C THR A 380 12.81 -1.02 11.52
N THR A 381 11.74 -0.75 10.76
CA THR A 381 10.55 -1.62 10.70
C THR A 381 10.90 -2.98 10.13
N PHE A 382 11.68 -3.04 9.04
CA PHE A 382 12.16 -4.30 8.47
C PHE A 382 12.92 -5.12 9.52
N LYS A 383 13.90 -4.50 10.19
CA LYS A 383 14.76 -5.18 11.15
C LYS A 383 13.97 -5.80 12.30
N HIS A 384 13.11 -5.02 12.95
CA HIS A 384 12.41 -5.47 14.14
C HIS A 384 11.19 -6.36 13.83
N ALA A 385 10.36 -6.01 12.84
CA ALA A 385 9.14 -6.77 12.56
C ALA A 385 9.41 -8.17 12.01
N PHE A 386 10.49 -8.34 11.25
CA PHE A 386 10.94 -9.65 10.77
C PHE A 386 12.02 -10.28 11.64
N ASN A 387 12.41 -9.63 12.75
CA ASN A 387 13.48 -10.08 13.62
C ASN A 387 14.77 -10.42 12.83
N TYR A 388 15.14 -9.59 11.85
CA TYR A 388 16.18 -9.88 10.87
C TYR A 388 17.59 -9.93 11.50
N HIS A 389 18.37 -10.92 11.08
CA HIS A 389 19.76 -11.18 11.43
C HIS A 389 20.61 -11.39 10.17
N ASP A 390 21.92 -11.20 10.30
CA ASP A 390 22.83 -11.17 9.13
C ASP A 390 22.91 -12.49 8.34
N ASP A 391 22.53 -13.61 8.97
CA ASP A 391 22.45 -14.96 8.40
C ASP A 391 21.14 -15.25 7.64
N ASP A 392 20.22 -14.27 7.57
CA ASP A 392 18.95 -14.45 6.88
C ASP A 392 19.02 -14.28 5.36
N VAL A 393 18.16 -15.06 4.70
CA VAL A 393 17.76 -14.85 3.30
C VAL A 393 16.29 -14.47 3.29
N TYR A 394 16.03 -13.24 2.84
CA TYR A 394 14.72 -12.63 2.89
C TYR A 394 14.03 -12.65 1.53
N TRP A 395 12.73 -12.97 1.49
CA TRP A 395 11.96 -12.89 0.27
C TRP A 395 10.63 -12.16 0.47
N CYS A 396 10.52 -10.98 -0.15
CA CYS A 396 9.26 -10.31 -0.40
C CYS A 396 8.75 -10.65 -1.79
N THR A 397 7.51 -11.12 -1.90
CA THR A 397 6.91 -11.43 -3.21
C THR A 397 6.25 -10.22 -3.88
N ALA A 398 6.34 -9.03 -3.28
CA ALA A 398 5.68 -7.84 -3.80
C ALA A 398 6.48 -7.17 -4.92
N ASP A 399 5.77 -6.63 -5.90
CA ASP A 399 6.35 -5.88 -7.02
C ASP A 399 6.77 -4.45 -6.59
N CYS A 400 7.88 -3.93 -7.13
CA CYS A 400 8.35 -2.56 -6.86
C CYS A 400 7.41 -1.46 -7.36
N GLY A 401 6.44 -1.75 -8.22
CA GLY A 401 5.36 -0.84 -8.56
C GLY A 401 4.41 -0.51 -7.40
N TRP A 402 4.60 -1.15 -6.24
CA TRP A 402 3.88 -0.88 -5.00
C TRP A 402 4.83 -0.47 -3.87
N ILE A 403 4.27 0.12 -2.80
CA ILE A 403 5.07 0.59 -1.66
C ILE A 403 5.79 -0.56 -0.95
N THR A 404 5.20 -1.76 -0.92
CA THR A 404 5.82 -2.95 -0.34
C THR A 404 7.13 -3.29 -1.05
N GLY A 405 7.18 -3.21 -2.38
CA GLY A 405 8.43 -3.43 -3.11
C GLY A 405 9.45 -2.31 -2.91
N HIS A 406 9.01 -1.07 -2.67
CA HIS A 406 9.92 0.01 -2.27
C HIS A 406 10.55 -0.26 -0.90
N SER A 407 9.72 -0.35 0.14
CA SER A 407 10.19 -0.38 1.52
C SER A 407 10.77 -1.73 1.91
N TYR A 408 10.21 -2.82 1.38
CA TYR A 408 10.47 -4.17 1.86
C TYR A 408 10.87 -5.16 0.78
N LEU A 409 11.07 -4.74 -0.48
CA LEU A 409 11.94 -5.48 -1.39
C LEU A 409 13.25 -4.71 -1.51
N THR A 410 13.22 -3.44 -1.88
CA THR A 410 14.45 -2.67 -2.15
C THR A 410 15.09 -2.09 -0.89
N TYR A 411 14.51 -1.06 -0.27
CA TYR A 411 15.24 -0.18 0.65
C TYR A 411 15.52 -0.80 2.03
N GLY A 412 14.49 -1.20 2.77
CA GLY A 412 14.63 -1.72 4.13
C GLY A 412 15.61 -2.91 4.25
N PRO A 413 15.50 -3.94 3.40
CA PRO A 413 16.44 -5.07 3.40
C PRO A 413 17.87 -4.66 3.05
N LEU A 414 18.08 -3.87 1.98
CA LEU A 414 19.42 -3.44 1.59
C LEU A 414 20.08 -2.54 2.64
N LEU A 415 19.30 -1.67 3.29
CA LEU A 415 19.76 -0.88 4.44
C LEU A 415 20.10 -1.72 5.68
N ASN A 416 19.79 -3.02 5.70
CA ASN A 416 20.21 -3.94 6.75
C ASN A 416 21.22 -4.97 6.25
N GLY A 417 21.79 -4.79 5.05
CA GLY A 417 22.77 -5.73 4.51
C GLY A 417 22.17 -7.10 4.16
N ALA A 418 20.86 -7.20 3.91
CA ALA A 418 20.16 -8.45 3.66
C ALA A 418 20.45 -9.08 2.30
N SER A 419 20.58 -10.41 2.28
CA SER A 419 20.46 -11.19 1.05
C SER A 419 18.99 -11.40 0.75
N MET A 420 18.57 -11.13 -0.49
CA MET A 420 17.16 -11.13 -0.84
C MET A 420 16.84 -11.75 -2.19
N VAL A 421 15.63 -12.30 -2.32
CA VAL A 421 15.13 -12.87 -3.58
C VAL A 421 14.35 -11.82 -4.37
N VAL A 422 14.70 -11.64 -5.64
CA VAL A 422 13.97 -10.82 -6.62
C VAL A 422 13.34 -11.78 -7.64
N PHE A 423 12.02 -11.95 -7.57
CA PHE A 423 11.31 -12.95 -8.38
C PHE A 423 10.51 -12.29 -9.51
N GLU A 424 10.80 -12.66 -10.75
CA GLU A 424 10.12 -12.13 -11.95
C GLU A 424 8.73 -12.75 -12.15
N GLY A 425 8.58 -14.02 -11.78
CA GLY A 425 7.42 -14.85 -12.11
C GLY A 425 6.19 -14.65 -11.22
N VAL A 426 5.34 -15.68 -11.18
CA VAL A 426 4.14 -15.72 -10.34
C VAL A 426 4.14 -16.96 -9.44
N PRO A 427 3.48 -16.92 -8.26
CA PRO A 427 3.53 -17.99 -7.25
C PRO A 427 3.07 -19.38 -7.70
N ASN A 428 2.32 -19.46 -8.81
CA ASN A 428 1.62 -20.66 -9.28
C ASN A 428 2.08 -21.13 -10.67
N TYR A 429 3.23 -20.65 -11.16
CA TYR A 429 3.80 -21.08 -12.43
C TYR A 429 5.21 -21.65 -12.24
N PRO A 430 5.51 -22.87 -12.73
CA PRO A 430 4.66 -23.72 -13.56
C PRO A 430 3.51 -24.38 -12.78
N ASP A 431 3.59 -24.42 -11.45
CA ASP A 431 2.52 -24.91 -10.58
C ASP A 431 2.56 -24.22 -9.18
N ALA A 432 1.62 -24.58 -8.30
CA ALA A 432 1.46 -24.00 -6.96
C ALA A 432 2.57 -24.37 -5.94
N GLY A 433 3.57 -25.14 -6.35
CA GLY A 433 4.77 -25.45 -5.58
C GLY A 433 5.91 -24.45 -5.78
N ARG A 434 5.80 -23.54 -6.76
CA ARG A 434 6.90 -22.67 -7.20
C ARG A 434 7.53 -21.86 -6.07
N CYS A 435 6.72 -21.27 -5.18
CA CYS A 435 7.27 -20.53 -4.05
C CYS A 435 8.13 -21.41 -3.14
N TRP A 436 7.71 -22.65 -2.91
CA TRP A 436 8.39 -23.53 -1.96
C TRP A 436 9.66 -24.14 -2.55
N GLU A 437 9.68 -24.34 -3.87
CA GLU A 437 10.90 -24.64 -4.61
C GLU A 437 11.94 -23.53 -4.45
N ILE A 438 11.55 -22.26 -4.58
CA ILE A 438 12.43 -21.09 -4.42
C ILE A 438 12.91 -20.97 -2.96
N VAL A 439 12.02 -21.20 -1.98
CA VAL A 439 12.37 -21.25 -0.56
C VAL A 439 13.49 -22.27 -0.31
N ASP A 440 13.34 -23.49 -0.82
CA ASP A 440 14.34 -24.55 -0.67
C ASP A 440 15.64 -24.25 -1.44
N LYS A 441 15.54 -23.72 -2.67
CA LYS A 441 16.68 -23.39 -3.55
C LYS A 441 17.62 -22.38 -2.90
N TYR A 442 17.07 -21.34 -2.28
CA TYR A 442 17.85 -20.24 -1.70
C TYR A 442 17.96 -20.28 -0.18
N ASN A 443 17.40 -21.30 0.47
CA ASN A 443 17.29 -21.40 1.93
C ASN A 443 16.65 -20.14 2.53
N VAL A 444 15.54 -19.68 1.94
CA VAL A 444 14.82 -18.51 2.44
C VAL A 444 14.42 -18.73 3.89
N THR A 445 14.76 -17.77 4.75
CA THR A 445 14.47 -17.82 6.19
C THR A 445 13.25 -16.95 6.54
N ILE A 446 12.98 -15.91 5.75
CA ILE A 446 11.85 -15.00 5.94
C ILE A 446 11.06 -14.91 4.63
N PHE A 447 9.79 -15.30 4.66
CA PHE A 447 8.91 -15.25 3.49
C PHE A 447 7.74 -14.29 3.74
N TYR A 448 7.63 -13.25 2.91
CA TYR A 448 6.69 -12.15 3.07
C TYR A 448 5.83 -11.99 1.81
N THR A 449 4.53 -12.24 1.95
CA THR A 449 3.60 -12.25 0.82
C THR A 449 2.22 -11.67 1.17
N ALA A 450 1.35 -11.54 0.17
CA ALA A 450 0.00 -11.03 0.36
C ALA A 450 -0.99 -12.16 0.69
N PRO A 451 -2.04 -11.89 1.51
CA PRO A 451 -3.11 -12.85 1.76
C PRO A 451 -3.78 -13.42 0.50
N THR A 452 -3.85 -12.66 -0.59
CA THR A 452 -4.37 -13.18 -1.86
C THR A 452 -3.51 -14.30 -2.44
N ALA A 453 -2.18 -14.17 -2.37
CA ALA A 453 -1.29 -15.25 -2.79
C ALA A 453 -1.46 -16.47 -1.88
N ILE A 454 -1.56 -16.25 -0.56
CA ILE A 454 -1.82 -17.31 0.43
C ILE A 454 -3.12 -18.06 0.10
N ARG A 455 -4.24 -17.35 -0.10
CA ARG A 455 -5.53 -17.96 -0.47
C ARG A 455 -5.47 -18.71 -1.79
N SER A 456 -4.78 -18.15 -2.79
CA SER A 456 -4.59 -18.80 -4.09
C SER A 456 -3.82 -20.12 -3.96
N LEU A 457 -2.77 -20.16 -3.15
CA LEU A 457 -1.97 -21.37 -2.93
C LEU A 457 -2.74 -22.38 -2.06
N MET A 458 -3.45 -21.93 -1.05
CA MET A 458 -4.33 -22.75 -0.21
C MET A 458 -5.41 -23.47 -1.03
N ARG A 459 -5.98 -22.81 -2.04
CA ARG A 459 -6.96 -23.42 -2.96
C ARG A 459 -6.38 -24.59 -3.77
N SER A 460 -5.08 -24.59 -4.03
CA SER A 460 -4.39 -25.69 -4.73
C SER A 460 -4.10 -26.91 -3.82
N GLY A 461 -4.56 -26.88 -2.58
CA GLY A 461 -4.35 -27.93 -1.59
C GLY A 461 -2.96 -27.89 -0.95
N ASP A 462 -2.73 -28.83 -0.03
CA ASP A 462 -1.50 -28.85 0.77
C ASP A 462 -0.31 -29.53 0.08
N GLU A 463 -0.57 -30.46 -0.86
CA GLU A 463 0.48 -31.26 -1.51
C GLU A 463 1.58 -30.40 -2.16
N PRO A 464 1.25 -29.34 -2.93
CA PRO A 464 2.28 -28.52 -3.57
C PRO A 464 3.20 -27.85 -2.57
N VAL A 465 2.74 -27.61 -1.33
CA VAL A 465 3.55 -27.10 -0.23
C VAL A 465 4.36 -28.22 0.42
N LYS A 466 3.68 -29.31 0.80
CA LYS A 466 4.22 -30.38 1.65
C LYS A 466 5.30 -31.24 0.97
N ARG A 467 5.37 -31.25 -0.36
CA ARG A 467 6.46 -31.93 -1.10
C ARG A 467 7.81 -31.21 -1.00
N HIS A 468 7.82 -29.94 -0.58
CA HIS A 468 9.01 -29.13 -0.36
C HIS A 468 9.36 -29.06 1.14
N SER A 469 10.66 -28.92 1.44
CA SER A 469 11.17 -29.01 2.80
C SER A 469 10.80 -27.81 3.67
N ARG A 470 11.02 -26.58 3.17
CA ARG A 470 10.71 -25.29 3.83
C ARG A 470 11.30 -25.12 5.23
N LYS A 471 12.27 -25.98 5.59
CA LYS A 471 12.86 -26.05 6.94
C LYS A 471 13.67 -24.80 7.31
N SER A 472 14.14 -24.05 6.32
CA SER A 472 14.88 -22.80 6.51
C SER A 472 14.00 -21.68 7.04
N LEU A 473 12.68 -21.72 6.78
CA LEU A 473 11.75 -20.69 7.23
C LEU A 473 11.73 -20.61 8.75
N ARG A 474 11.81 -19.37 9.24
CA ARG A 474 11.67 -18.99 10.65
C ARG A 474 10.62 -17.90 10.88
N VAL A 475 10.37 -17.04 9.88
CA VAL A 475 9.35 -15.99 9.96
C VAL A 475 8.53 -16.00 8.68
N LEU A 476 7.22 -15.92 8.85
CA LEU A 476 6.28 -15.65 7.78
C LEU A 476 5.75 -14.23 7.93
N GLY A 477 5.40 -13.58 6.83
CA GLY A 477 4.76 -12.28 6.86
C GLY A 477 3.56 -12.19 5.92
N SER A 478 2.62 -11.32 6.30
CA SER A 478 1.38 -11.00 5.60
C SER A 478 1.24 -9.48 5.41
N VAL A 479 0.76 -9.04 4.24
CA VAL A 479 0.61 -7.61 3.93
C VAL A 479 -0.48 -7.30 2.91
N GLY A 480 -1.04 -6.10 3.05
CA GLY A 480 -1.72 -5.38 1.97
C GLY A 480 -3.24 -5.48 2.04
N GLU A 481 -3.76 -6.42 2.80
CA GLU A 481 -5.18 -6.61 3.06
C GLU A 481 -5.37 -7.42 4.37
N PRO A 482 -6.56 -7.37 4.99
CA PRO A 482 -6.87 -8.25 6.11
C PRO A 482 -6.69 -9.72 5.73
N ILE A 483 -5.97 -10.47 6.57
CA ILE A 483 -5.88 -11.93 6.47
C ILE A 483 -6.94 -12.56 7.36
N ASN A 484 -7.83 -13.36 6.78
CA ASN A 484 -8.86 -14.03 7.54
C ASN A 484 -8.27 -15.18 8.39
N PRO A 485 -8.87 -15.53 9.55
CA PRO A 485 -8.29 -16.51 10.46
C PRO A 485 -7.99 -17.89 9.84
N SER A 486 -8.79 -18.37 8.89
CA SER A 486 -8.54 -19.68 8.25
C SER A 486 -7.31 -19.66 7.34
N ALA A 487 -7.12 -18.60 6.54
CA ALA A 487 -5.93 -18.45 5.72
C ALA A 487 -4.68 -18.22 6.59
N TRP A 488 -4.81 -17.47 7.68
CA TRP A 488 -3.74 -17.28 8.65
C TRP A 488 -3.31 -18.62 9.28
N LYS A 489 -4.29 -19.43 9.73
CA LYS A 489 -4.03 -20.75 10.30
C LYS A 489 -3.39 -21.67 9.26
N TRP A 490 -3.90 -21.75 8.04
CA TRP A 490 -3.27 -22.54 6.98
C TRP A 490 -1.82 -22.12 6.72
N TYR A 491 -1.55 -20.81 6.67
CA TYR A 491 -0.19 -20.30 6.46
C TYR A 491 0.75 -20.68 7.61
N HIS A 492 0.29 -20.59 8.85
CA HIS A 492 1.06 -21.00 10.02
C HIS A 492 1.31 -22.51 10.05
N GLU A 493 0.26 -23.30 9.84
CA GLU A 493 0.28 -24.75 10.04
C GLU A 493 0.86 -25.52 8.86
N VAL A 494 0.49 -25.15 7.64
CA VAL A 494 0.89 -25.87 6.43
C VAL A 494 2.19 -25.32 5.90
N VAL A 495 2.34 -23.99 5.74
CA VAL A 495 3.57 -23.41 5.18
C VAL A 495 4.68 -23.33 6.23
N GLY A 496 4.36 -22.82 7.42
CA GLY A 496 5.32 -22.63 8.51
C GLY A 496 5.58 -23.87 9.37
N ASP A 497 4.89 -24.99 9.10
CA ASP A 497 4.88 -26.22 9.90
C ASP A 497 4.66 -25.97 11.41
N LYS A 498 3.85 -24.97 11.78
CA LYS A 498 3.62 -24.50 13.16
C LYS A 498 4.86 -23.99 13.90
N ARG A 499 5.97 -23.73 13.18
CA ARG A 499 7.24 -23.24 13.73
C ARG A 499 7.42 -21.74 13.54
N CYS A 500 6.86 -21.19 12.46
CA CYS A 500 7.14 -19.84 12.01
C CYS A 500 6.04 -18.88 12.47
N PRO A 501 6.32 -17.93 13.38
CA PRO A 501 5.38 -16.84 13.64
C PRO A 501 5.05 -16.05 12.38
N ILE A 502 3.83 -15.50 12.32
CA ILE A 502 3.36 -14.65 11.22
C ILE A 502 3.35 -13.19 11.66
N SER A 503 4.17 -12.36 11.01
CA SER A 503 4.08 -10.91 11.13
C SER A 503 3.01 -10.37 10.16
N ASP A 504 1.79 -10.16 10.65
CA ASP A 504 0.71 -9.52 9.91
C ASP A 504 0.83 -8.00 9.98
N THR A 505 1.26 -7.38 8.89
CA THR A 505 1.72 -5.99 8.89
C THR A 505 0.64 -5.05 8.32
N TRP A 506 0.05 -4.21 9.17
CA TRP A 506 -0.83 -3.13 8.70
C TRP A 506 -0.06 -1.81 8.54
N TRP A 507 -0.22 -1.23 7.35
CA TRP A 507 0.36 0.03 6.91
C TRP A 507 -0.15 0.41 5.51
N GLN A 508 0.27 1.57 5.01
CA GLN A 508 -0.21 2.15 3.75
C GLN A 508 0.94 2.80 2.95
N THR A 509 0.69 3.10 1.68
CA THR A 509 1.62 3.87 0.84
C THR A 509 2.03 5.18 1.51
N GLU A 510 1.08 5.86 2.12
CA GLU A 510 1.22 7.14 2.81
C GLU A 510 2.03 7.05 4.11
N THR A 511 2.19 5.84 4.66
CA THR A 511 2.88 5.63 5.94
C THR A 511 4.35 5.27 5.79
N GLY A 512 4.78 4.88 4.58
CA GLY A 512 6.16 4.54 4.23
C GLY A 512 6.68 3.23 4.81
N GLY A 513 6.27 2.84 6.02
CA GLY A 513 6.63 1.59 6.69
C GLY A 513 5.55 1.08 7.63
N PHE A 514 5.86 0.03 8.41
CA PHE A 514 4.89 -0.66 9.26
C PHE A 514 4.34 0.24 10.35
N MET A 515 3.04 0.14 10.63
CA MET A 515 2.36 1.00 11.61
C MET A 515 1.86 0.19 12.80
N ILE A 516 1.15 -0.90 12.53
CA ILE A 516 0.69 -1.87 13.54
C ILE A 516 1.16 -3.23 13.04
N THR A 517 1.98 -3.91 13.84
CA THR A 517 2.65 -5.14 13.40
C THR A 517 3.11 -5.98 14.58
N PRO A 518 3.09 -7.32 14.47
CA PRO A 518 3.67 -8.20 15.47
C PRO A 518 5.17 -8.06 15.63
N LEU A 519 5.64 -8.14 16.88
CA LEU A 519 7.00 -8.50 17.25
C LEU A 519 6.92 -9.87 17.93
N PRO A 520 7.00 -11.00 17.19
CA PRO A 520 6.62 -12.31 17.73
C PRO A 520 7.49 -12.80 18.89
N GLY A 521 8.68 -12.21 19.07
CA GLY A 521 9.52 -12.49 20.24
C GLY A 521 8.95 -11.92 21.54
N ALA A 522 8.06 -10.92 21.47
CA ALA A 522 7.61 -10.15 22.61
C ALA A 522 6.20 -10.53 23.11
N TRP A 523 5.33 -11.09 22.27
CA TRP A 523 3.97 -11.49 22.62
C TRP A 523 3.37 -12.55 21.68
N GLY A 524 2.32 -13.23 22.13
CA GLY A 524 1.57 -14.21 21.34
C GLY A 524 0.66 -13.58 20.28
N LEU A 525 0.47 -14.27 19.17
CA LEU A 525 -0.24 -13.80 17.98
C LEU A 525 -1.70 -14.26 17.99
N LYS A 526 -2.61 -13.39 17.55
CA LYS A 526 -4.02 -13.74 17.33
C LYS A 526 -4.29 -13.81 15.83
N PRO A 527 -4.81 -14.94 15.29
CA PRO A 527 -5.06 -15.09 13.85
C PRO A 527 -5.94 -13.97 13.28
N GLY A 528 -5.40 -13.16 12.37
CA GLY A 528 -6.11 -12.03 11.74
C GLY A 528 -5.97 -10.67 12.45
N SER A 529 -5.20 -10.59 13.55
CA SER A 529 -4.85 -9.33 14.19
C SER A 529 -3.46 -8.85 13.77
N ALA A 530 -3.33 -7.55 13.50
CA ALA A 530 -2.04 -6.88 13.33
C ALA A 530 -1.33 -6.62 14.67
N THR A 531 -1.99 -6.93 15.79
CA THR A 531 -1.51 -6.78 17.17
C THR A 531 -1.33 -5.32 17.60
N LEU A 532 -0.10 -4.81 17.72
CA LEU A 532 0.19 -3.60 18.49
C LEU A 532 0.95 -2.57 17.63
N PRO A 533 0.91 -1.28 18.00
CA PRO A 533 1.62 -0.25 17.26
C PRO A 533 3.13 -0.45 17.30
N PHE A 534 3.77 -0.14 16.18
CA PHE A 534 5.22 -0.05 16.07
C PHE A 534 5.74 1.20 16.80
N PHE A 535 7.05 1.28 17.01
CA PHE A 535 7.68 2.42 17.68
C PHE A 535 7.34 3.75 17.00
N GLY A 536 7.07 4.79 17.80
CA GLY A 536 6.67 6.13 17.36
C GLY A 536 5.20 6.25 16.91
N VAL A 537 4.50 5.14 16.68
CA VAL A 537 3.13 5.16 16.16
C VAL A 537 2.13 5.26 17.31
N GLN A 538 1.31 6.30 17.30
CA GLN A 538 0.30 6.56 18.34
C GLN A 538 -1.11 6.40 17.76
N PRO A 539 -1.63 5.17 17.59
CA PRO A 539 -2.95 4.96 17.02
C PRO A 539 -4.04 5.46 17.96
N ALA A 540 -5.10 6.01 17.38
CA ALA A 540 -6.34 6.37 18.04
C ALA A 540 -7.51 5.72 17.30
N VAL A 541 -8.49 5.24 18.06
CA VAL A 541 -9.78 4.80 17.53
C VAL A 541 -10.75 5.93 17.80
N VAL A 542 -11.32 6.54 16.76
CA VAL A 542 -12.25 7.66 16.92
C VAL A 542 -13.64 7.31 16.39
N ASP A 543 -14.67 7.95 16.93
CA ASP A 543 -16.04 7.90 16.38
C ASP A 543 -16.23 8.94 15.26
N GLU A 544 -17.44 9.01 14.68
CA GLU A 544 -17.80 10.00 13.66
C GLU A 544 -17.71 11.46 14.12
N ASN A 545 -17.69 11.72 15.44
CA ASN A 545 -17.57 13.04 16.04
C ASN A 545 -16.12 13.38 16.44
N ALA A 546 -15.16 12.59 15.95
CA ALA A 546 -13.74 12.71 16.27
C ALA A 546 -13.40 12.51 17.77
N GLN A 547 -14.26 11.84 18.53
CA GLN A 547 -13.98 11.51 19.93
C GLN A 547 -13.19 10.22 20.03
N GLU A 548 -12.04 10.27 20.70
CA GLU A 548 -11.19 9.09 20.95
C GLU A 548 -11.89 8.11 21.89
N GLN A 549 -11.91 6.84 21.48
CA GLN A 549 -12.47 5.72 22.21
C GLN A 549 -11.35 4.99 22.97
N HIS A 550 -11.62 4.61 24.22
CA HIS A 550 -10.67 3.97 25.12
C HIS A 550 -11.09 2.55 25.50
N GLY A 551 -10.11 1.71 25.88
CA GLY A 551 -10.36 0.30 26.20
C GLY A 551 -10.72 -0.52 24.95
N GLU A 552 -11.60 -1.51 25.14
CA GLU A 552 -12.20 -2.28 24.06
C GLU A 552 -13.18 -1.40 23.28
N CYS A 553 -12.92 -1.21 21.98
CA CYS A 553 -13.71 -0.30 21.16
C CYS A 553 -13.56 -0.60 19.66
N SER A 554 -14.45 -0.04 18.86
CA SER A 554 -14.38 -0.05 17.41
C SER A 554 -14.62 1.35 16.85
N GLY A 555 -14.01 1.68 15.71
CA GLY A 555 -14.16 2.99 15.09
C GLY A 555 -13.17 3.23 13.96
N TYR A 556 -12.99 4.51 13.63
CA TYR A 556 -12.04 4.96 12.62
C TYR A 556 -10.61 4.93 13.16
N LEU A 557 -9.70 4.36 12.38
CA LEU A 557 -8.29 4.33 12.74
C LEU A 557 -7.60 5.64 12.34
N CYS A 558 -7.09 6.33 13.35
CA CYS A 558 -6.36 7.58 13.25
C CYS A 558 -4.98 7.44 13.90
N VAL A 559 -4.08 8.39 13.62
CA VAL A 559 -2.76 8.48 14.28
C VAL A 559 -2.56 9.89 14.84
N LYS A 560 -2.12 9.99 16.09
CA LYS A 560 -2.08 11.21 16.90
C LYS A 560 -0.87 12.12 16.69
N ALA A 561 0.19 11.59 16.10
CA ALA A 561 1.45 12.29 15.87
C ALA A 561 2.10 11.76 14.60
N ALA A 562 3.02 12.53 14.02
CA ALA A 562 3.81 12.09 12.89
C ALA A 562 4.86 11.07 13.30
N TRP A 563 5.34 10.31 12.31
CA TRP A 563 6.41 9.34 12.42
C TRP A 563 7.42 9.56 11.28
N PRO A 564 8.67 9.07 11.38
CA PRO A 564 9.70 9.41 10.40
C PRO A 564 9.34 9.07 8.95
N GLY A 565 8.73 7.91 8.72
CA GLY A 565 8.38 7.39 7.39
C GLY A 565 7.12 7.97 6.76
N MET A 566 6.45 8.93 7.40
CA MET A 566 5.21 9.53 6.90
C MET A 566 5.40 10.24 5.54
N MET A 567 4.47 10.12 4.60
CA MET A 567 4.51 10.95 3.38
C MET A 567 4.52 12.45 3.74
N ARG A 568 5.15 13.28 2.91
CA ARG A 568 5.21 14.73 3.18
C ARG A 568 4.10 15.53 2.51
N THR A 569 3.64 15.06 1.35
CA THR A 569 2.60 15.71 0.56
C THR A 569 2.10 14.79 -0.56
N LEU A 570 1.10 15.24 -1.30
CA LEU A 570 0.87 14.80 -2.67
C LEU A 570 1.57 15.76 -3.64
N GLN A 571 2.22 15.21 -4.67
CA GLN A 571 2.92 15.96 -5.71
C GLN A 571 1.97 16.97 -6.36
N GLY A 572 2.36 18.25 -6.35
CA GLY A 572 1.58 19.33 -6.96
C GLY A 572 0.21 19.63 -6.34
N ASP A 573 -0.21 18.92 -5.27
CA ASP A 573 -1.59 18.98 -4.75
C ASP A 573 -1.65 18.82 -3.22
N HIS A 574 -1.04 19.78 -2.50
CA HIS A 574 -1.02 19.75 -1.04
C HIS A 574 -2.40 20.00 -0.40
N ASP A 575 -3.29 20.72 -1.07
CA ASP A 575 -4.62 20.98 -0.55
C ASP A 575 -5.44 19.68 -0.49
N ARG A 576 -5.26 18.80 -1.48
CA ARG A 576 -5.82 17.45 -1.45
C ARG A 576 -5.16 16.58 -0.39
N TYR A 577 -3.87 16.74 -0.12
CA TYR A 577 -3.20 16.09 1.01
C TYR A 577 -3.88 16.44 2.34
N GLU A 578 -4.07 17.73 2.62
CA GLU A 578 -4.75 18.19 3.84
C GLU A 578 -6.20 17.69 3.91
N THR A 579 -6.95 17.87 2.81
CA THR A 579 -8.38 17.52 2.74
C THR A 579 -8.61 16.02 2.88
N THR A 580 -7.73 15.19 2.33
CA THR A 580 -7.90 13.73 2.33
C THR A 580 -7.54 13.13 3.69
N TYR A 581 -6.44 13.58 4.29
CA TYR A 581 -5.82 12.84 5.40
C TYR A 581 -5.93 13.54 6.76
N PHE A 582 -6.21 14.85 6.83
CA PHE A 582 -6.19 15.60 8.11
C PHE A 582 -7.46 16.40 8.38
N ALA A 583 -8.19 16.80 7.33
CA ALA A 583 -9.47 17.47 7.47
C ALA A 583 -10.61 16.60 8.04
N PRO A 584 -10.71 15.27 7.74
CA PRO A 584 -11.79 14.44 8.25
C PRO A 584 -11.82 14.39 9.78
N PHE A 585 -10.66 14.22 10.41
CA PHE A 585 -10.48 14.20 11.87
C PHE A 585 -9.36 15.15 12.26
N LYS A 586 -9.72 16.41 12.52
CA LYS A 586 -8.76 17.50 12.76
C LYS A 586 -7.85 17.22 13.96
N GLY A 587 -6.55 17.29 13.73
CA GLY A 587 -5.53 16.96 14.74
C GLY A 587 -5.08 15.49 14.70
N PHE A 588 -5.58 14.71 13.74
CA PHE A 588 -5.14 13.34 13.50
C PHE A 588 -4.77 13.17 12.02
N TYR A 589 -3.87 12.22 11.75
CA TYR A 589 -3.81 11.57 10.45
C TYR A 589 -4.91 10.51 10.38
N PHE A 590 -5.78 10.60 9.38
CA PHE A 590 -6.82 9.62 9.11
C PHE A 590 -6.36 8.61 8.05
N SER A 591 -6.33 7.32 8.41
CA SER A 591 -5.90 6.27 7.49
C SER A 591 -6.96 5.95 6.42
N GLY A 592 -8.24 6.21 6.70
CA GLY A 592 -9.35 5.70 5.91
C GLY A 592 -9.72 4.24 6.19
N ASP A 593 -9.14 3.62 7.22
CA ASP A 593 -9.49 2.28 7.70
C ASP A 593 -10.32 2.33 8.98
N GLY A 594 -11.15 1.30 9.16
CA GLY A 594 -11.81 0.97 10.41
C GLY A 594 -11.01 -0.07 11.18
N CYS A 595 -11.11 -0.04 12.50
CA CYS A 595 -10.51 -1.07 13.34
C CYS A 595 -11.34 -1.35 14.60
N ARG A 596 -11.10 -2.53 15.17
CA ARG A 596 -11.47 -2.89 16.54
C ARG A 596 -10.21 -3.04 17.37
N ARG A 597 -10.21 -2.54 18.60
CA ARG A 597 -9.21 -2.82 19.62
C ARG A 597 -9.84 -3.70 20.69
N ASP A 598 -9.23 -4.84 20.98
CA ASP A 598 -9.75 -5.77 22.00
C ASP A 598 -9.23 -5.43 23.42
N LYS A 599 -9.66 -6.23 24.40
CA LYS A 599 -9.28 -6.09 25.82
C LYS A 599 -7.77 -6.20 26.09
N ASP A 600 -7.01 -6.88 25.21
CA ASP A 600 -5.56 -7.05 25.33
C ASP A 600 -4.81 -5.92 24.58
N GLY A 601 -5.56 -4.98 23.99
CA GLY A 601 -5.05 -3.85 23.23
C GLY A 601 -4.72 -4.19 21.78
N TYR A 602 -5.06 -5.38 21.29
CA TYR A 602 -4.73 -5.80 19.93
C TYR A 602 -5.68 -5.18 18.93
N TYR A 603 -5.12 -4.70 17.83
CA TYR A 603 -5.83 -4.06 16.74
C TYR A 603 -6.19 -5.07 15.66
N TRP A 604 -7.46 -5.01 15.25
CA TRP A 604 -8.07 -5.82 14.21
C TRP A 604 -8.58 -4.88 13.12
N LEU A 605 -8.04 -5.00 11.92
CA LEU A 605 -8.37 -4.10 10.83
C LEU A 605 -9.63 -4.64 10.13
N THR A 606 -10.70 -3.86 10.15
CA THR A 606 -12.00 -4.25 9.58
C THR A 606 -12.12 -3.87 8.10
N GLY A 607 -11.06 -3.29 7.53
CA GLY A 607 -11.01 -2.80 6.16
C GLY A 607 -11.32 -1.31 6.04
N ARG A 608 -11.46 -0.87 4.79
CA ARG A 608 -11.69 0.53 4.40
C ARG A 608 -13.03 1.04 4.90
N VAL A 609 -13.07 2.25 5.47
CA VAL A 609 -14.35 2.83 5.95
C VAL A 609 -15.30 3.23 4.82
N ASP A 610 -14.78 3.49 3.62
CA ASP A 610 -15.58 3.65 2.42
C ASP A 610 -16.30 2.35 2.02
N ASP A 611 -15.82 1.21 2.52
CA ASP A 611 -16.41 -0.11 2.41
C ASP A 611 -17.19 -0.54 3.68
N VAL A 612 -17.58 0.40 4.57
CA VAL A 612 -18.56 0.15 5.65
C VAL A 612 -19.96 0.43 5.14
N ILE A 613 -20.89 -0.48 5.40
CA ILE A 613 -22.30 -0.41 4.97
C ILE A 613 -23.15 0.00 6.17
N ASN A 614 -24.06 0.97 5.98
CA ASN A 614 -25.01 1.39 7.01
C ASN A 614 -26.40 0.80 6.76
N VAL A 615 -26.74 -0.26 7.49
CA VAL A 615 -27.99 -0.99 7.34
C VAL A 615 -28.91 -0.68 8.51
N SER A 616 -29.94 0.14 8.28
CA SER A 616 -30.89 0.55 9.32
C SER A 616 -30.21 1.11 10.58
N GLY A 617 -29.15 1.92 10.40
CA GLY A 617 -28.38 2.50 11.49
C GLY A 617 -27.24 1.63 12.04
N HIS A 618 -27.14 0.37 11.62
CA HIS A 618 -26.04 -0.53 12.00
C HIS A 618 -24.88 -0.36 11.02
N ARG A 619 -23.69 -0.04 11.53
CA ARG A 619 -22.47 0.05 10.72
C ARG A 619 -21.82 -1.31 10.64
N ILE A 620 -21.78 -1.86 9.44
CA ILE A 620 -21.35 -3.22 9.17
C ILE A 620 -20.11 -3.16 8.29
N GLY A 621 -19.01 -3.73 8.77
CA GLY A 621 -17.82 -3.93 7.96
C GLY A 621 -18.10 -4.94 6.85
N THR A 622 -17.65 -4.66 5.64
CA THR A 622 -17.75 -5.66 4.56
C THR A 622 -16.96 -6.93 4.90
N ALA A 623 -15.79 -6.79 5.54
CA ALA A 623 -14.92 -7.91 5.88
C ALA A 623 -15.54 -8.92 6.86
N GLU A 624 -16.35 -8.49 7.83
CA GLU A 624 -17.01 -9.42 8.76
C GLU A 624 -18.07 -10.27 8.05
N VAL A 625 -18.86 -9.65 7.16
CA VAL A 625 -19.85 -10.36 6.34
C VAL A 625 -19.17 -11.32 5.36
N GLU A 626 -18.08 -10.87 4.73
CA GLU A 626 -17.25 -11.72 3.85
C GLU A 626 -16.69 -12.93 4.60
N SER A 627 -16.15 -12.74 5.81
CA SER A 627 -15.63 -13.83 6.64
C SER A 627 -16.73 -14.82 7.03
N ALA A 628 -17.91 -14.33 7.38
CA ALA A 628 -19.03 -15.20 7.73
C ALA A 628 -19.53 -16.02 6.52
N LEU A 629 -19.53 -15.44 5.31
CA LEU A 629 -19.84 -16.18 4.08
C LEU A 629 -18.79 -17.26 3.77
N VAL A 630 -17.50 -16.90 3.83
CA VAL A 630 -16.37 -17.80 3.52
C VAL A 630 -16.23 -18.93 4.55
N SER A 631 -16.80 -18.78 5.75
CA SER A 631 -16.85 -19.87 6.73
C SER A 631 -17.74 -21.05 6.29
N HIS A 632 -18.66 -20.83 5.34
CA HIS A 632 -19.50 -21.90 4.82
C HIS A 632 -18.66 -22.84 3.93
N PRO A 633 -18.69 -24.18 4.13
CA PRO A 633 -17.77 -25.12 3.47
C PRO A 633 -17.77 -25.09 1.94
N MET A 634 -18.82 -24.56 1.32
CA MET A 634 -18.96 -24.47 -0.14
C MET A 634 -18.58 -23.09 -0.71
N CYS A 635 -18.30 -22.10 0.13
CA CYS A 635 -17.90 -20.75 -0.30
C CYS A 635 -16.37 -20.66 -0.37
N ALA A 636 -15.83 -20.36 -1.55
CA ALA A 636 -14.40 -20.15 -1.75
C ALA A 636 -14.01 -18.70 -1.40
N GLU A 637 -14.78 -17.74 -1.90
CA GLU A 637 -14.54 -16.31 -1.71
C GLU A 637 -15.85 -15.53 -1.67
N ALA A 638 -15.83 -14.40 -0.98
CA ALA A 638 -16.93 -13.44 -0.99
C ALA A 638 -16.40 -12.01 -1.08
N ALA A 639 -17.17 -11.15 -1.72
CA ALA A 639 -16.98 -9.71 -1.69
C ALA A 639 -18.32 -9.01 -1.43
N VAL A 640 -18.33 -8.12 -0.45
CA VAL A 640 -19.57 -7.46 -0.02
C VAL A 640 -19.48 -5.97 -0.33
N VAL A 641 -20.59 -5.39 -0.77
CA VAL A 641 -20.76 -3.96 -0.99
C VAL A 641 -22.14 -3.50 -0.53
N GLY A 642 -22.24 -2.22 -0.17
CA GLY A 642 -23.53 -1.58 0.09
C GLY A 642 -24.21 -1.17 -1.21
N PHE A 643 -25.53 -1.25 -1.24
CA PHE A 643 -26.37 -0.68 -2.31
C PHE A 643 -27.54 0.08 -1.69
N ASP A 644 -28.13 1.01 -2.44
CA ASP A 644 -29.27 1.79 -1.96
C ASP A 644 -30.49 0.90 -1.74
N HIS A 645 -31.09 1.00 -0.55
CA HIS A 645 -32.24 0.20 -0.17
C HIS A 645 -33.33 1.12 0.42
N GLU A 646 -34.51 1.13 -0.19
CA GLU A 646 -35.59 2.08 0.12
C GLU A 646 -35.98 2.12 1.61
N VAL A 647 -35.99 0.96 2.27
CA VAL A 647 -36.32 0.83 3.70
C VAL A 647 -35.13 0.97 4.65
N LYS A 648 -33.97 0.38 4.29
CA LYS A 648 -32.83 0.24 5.20
C LYS A 648 -31.81 1.39 5.10
N GLY A 649 -32.00 2.30 4.15
CA GLY A 649 -30.97 3.25 3.73
C GLY A 649 -29.99 2.55 2.80
N GLN A 650 -29.18 1.63 3.33
CA GLN A 650 -28.37 0.71 2.54
C GLN A 650 -28.72 -0.74 2.84
N GLY A 651 -28.66 -1.58 1.80
CA GLY A 651 -28.72 -3.03 1.91
C GLY A 651 -27.35 -3.67 1.67
N ILE A 652 -27.22 -4.94 2.01
CA ILE A 652 -25.99 -5.72 1.84
C ILE A 652 -26.08 -6.54 0.56
N TYR A 653 -25.15 -6.31 -0.35
CA TYR A 653 -25.01 -7.05 -1.60
C TYR A 653 -23.73 -7.89 -1.56
N ALA A 654 -23.87 -9.21 -1.59
CA ALA A 654 -22.74 -10.13 -1.51
C ALA A 654 -22.52 -10.88 -2.82
N PHE A 655 -21.33 -10.72 -3.38
CA PHE A 655 -20.84 -11.50 -4.50
C PHE A 655 -20.12 -12.74 -3.97
N VAL A 656 -20.57 -13.94 -4.36
CA VAL A 656 -20.09 -15.20 -3.77
C VAL A 656 -19.52 -16.11 -4.85
N THR A 657 -18.26 -16.49 -4.67
CA THR A 657 -17.57 -17.51 -5.46
C THR A 657 -17.59 -18.83 -4.68
N LEU A 658 -18.09 -19.89 -5.32
CA LEU A 658 -18.13 -21.22 -4.72
C LEU A 658 -16.84 -22.00 -4.99
N LEU A 659 -16.64 -23.10 -4.28
CA LEU A 659 -15.64 -24.11 -4.63
C LEU A 659 -15.95 -24.71 -6.01
N GLU A 660 -14.92 -25.29 -6.65
CA GLU A 660 -15.10 -26.00 -7.92
C GLU A 660 -16.14 -27.13 -7.80
N ASP A 661 -16.88 -27.36 -8.89
CA ASP A 661 -17.94 -28.36 -9.01
C ASP A 661 -19.17 -28.19 -8.09
N VAL A 662 -19.29 -27.06 -7.39
CA VAL A 662 -20.50 -26.72 -6.63
C VAL A 662 -21.48 -25.93 -7.51
N GLU A 663 -22.68 -26.46 -7.70
CA GLU A 663 -23.75 -25.80 -8.47
C GLU A 663 -24.46 -24.70 -7.66
N TYR A 664 -24.95 -23.69 -8.39
CA TYR A 664 -25.77 -22.62 -7.83
C TYR A 664 -27.17 -23.12 -7.51
N SER A 665 -27.61 -22.94 -6.26
CA SER A 665 -28.97 -23.34 -5.82
C SER A 665 -29.56 -22.36 -4.81
N GLU A 666 -30.90 -22.31 -4.76
CA GLU A 666 -31.60 -21.49 -3.75
C GLU A 666 -31.40 -22.02 -2.33
N GLU A 667 -31.24 -23.34 -2.19
CA GLU A 667 -30.94 -23.98 -0.92
C GLU A 667 -29.58 -23.50 -0.39
N LEU A 668 -28.56 -23.46 -1.24
CA LEU A 668 -27.24 -22.96 -0.88
C LEU A 668 -27.26 -21.45 -0.60
N ARG A 669 -28.02 -20.67 -1.39
CA ARG A 669 -28.21 -19.24 -1.13
C ARG A 669 -28.75 -18.99 0.28
N LYS A 670 -29.79 -19.73 0.68
CA LYS A 670 -30.37 -19.65 2.04
C LYS A 670 -29.37 -20.10 3.11
N ALA A 671 -28.59 -21.15 2.85
CA ALA A 671 -27.57 -21.62 3.78
C ALA A 671 -26.48 -20.56 4.04
N LEU A 672 -26.01 -19.87 3.00
CA LEU A 672 -25.05 -18.78 3.11
C LEU A 672 -25.60 -17.59 3.90
N ILE A 673 -26.84 -17.18 3.61
CA ILE A 673 -27.51 -16.11 4.40
C ILE A 673 -27.62 -16.52 5.87
N ASN A 674 -27.98 -17.77 6.14
CA ASN A 674 -28.07 -18.30 7.52
C ASN A 674 -26.72 -18.35 8.22
N ALA A 675 -25.63 -18.63 7.50
CA ALA A 675 -24.27 -18.57 8.07
C ALA A 675 -23.98 -17.17 8.61
N VAL A 676 -24.24 -16.12 7.82
CA VAL A 676 -24.06 -14.72 8.27
C VAL A 676 -24.99 -14.37 9.44
N ARG A 677 -26.26 -14.80 9.38
CA ARG A 677 -27.22 -14.57 10.47
C ARG A 677 -26.78 -15.21 11.79
N SER A 678 -26.18 -16.39 11.71
CA SER A 678 -25.75 -17.14 12.89
C SER A 678 -24.47 -16.57 13.53
N GLN A 679 -23.55 -16.05 12.72
CA GLN A 679 -22.25 -15.56 13.20
C GLN A 679 -22.26 -14.08 13.59
N ILE A 680 -23.03 -13.27 12.88
CA ILE A 680 -23.07 -11.82 13.09
C ILE A 680 -24.44 -11.41 13.64
N GLY A 681 -25.50 -11.79 12.94
CA GLY A 681 -26.87 -11.46 13.34
C GLY A 681 -27.77 -11.16 12.15
N ALA A 682 -29.07 -11.08 12.41
CA ALA A 682 -30.08 -10.87 11.37
C ALA A 682 -29.93 -9.55 10.61
N PHE A 683 -29.39 -8.51 11.25
CA PHE A 683 -29.17 -7.19 10.65
C PHE A 683 -28.03 -7.19 9.61
N ALA A 684 -27.13 -8.18 9.64
CA ALA A 684 -26.02 -8.34 8.71
C ALA A 684 -26.30 -9.36 7.59
N ALA A 685 -27.51 -9.93 7.56
CA ALA A 685 -27.91 -10.86 6.50
C ALA A 685 -27.85 -10.16 5.12
N PRO A 686 -27.15 -10.74 4.12
CA PRO A 686 -27.17 -10.20 2.78
C PRO A 686 -28.59 -10.13 2.23
N ASP A 687 -28.97 -8.97 1.70
CA ASP A 687 -30.22 -8.78 0.96
C ASP A 687 -30.15 -9.47 -0.40
N VAL A 688 -28.95 -9.50 -1.00
CA VAL A 688 -28.68 -10.14 -2.28
C VAL A 688 -27.44 -11.02 -2.17
N ILE A 689 -27.56 -12.27 -2.60
CA ILE A 689 -26.44 -13.13 -2.96
C ILE A 689 -26.38 -13.21 -4.48
N HIS A 690 -25.28 -12.72 -5.05
CA HIS A 690 -24.97 -12.74 -6.47
C HIS A 690 -23.84 -13.74 -6.71
N TRP A 691 -24.10 -14.78 -7.49
CA TRP A 691 -23.09 -15.75 -7.85
C TRP A 691 -21.99 -15.15 -8.72
N ALA A 692 -20.75 -15.29 -8.26
CA ALA A 692 -19.57 -14.72 -8.87
C ALA A 692 -18.58 -15.82 -9.23
N PRO A 693 -18.53 -16.28 -10.49
CA PRO A 693 -17.51 -17.26 -10.93
C PRO A 693 -16.08 -16.79 -10.65
N GLY A 694 -15.88 -15.47 -10.63
CA GLY A 694 -14.69 -14.82 -10.11
C GLY A 694 -15.01 -13.42 -9.58
N LEU A 695 -14.09 -12.87 -8.79
CA LEU A 695 -14.16 -11.49 -8.29
C LEU A 695 -13.19 -10.59 -9.06
N PRO A 696 -13.54 -9.31 -9.32
CA PRO A 696 -12.68 -8.40 -10.06
C PRO A 696 -11.53 -7.98 -9.14
N LYS A 697 -10.38 -8.65 -9.26
CA LYS A 697 -9.18 -8.37 -8.47
C LYS A 697 -8.14 -7.64 -9.28
N THR A 698 -7.43 -6.68 -8.68
CA THR A 698 -6.20 -6.13 -9.26
C THR A 698 -5.16 -7.23 -9.41
N ARG A 699 -4.09 -6.96 -10.17
CA ARG A 699 -2.95 -7.89 -10.26
C ARG A 699 -2.22 -8.10 -8.92
N SER A 700 -2.39 -7.20 -7.95
CA SER A 700 -1.92 -7.35 -6.56
C SER A 700 -2.88 -8.13 -5.66
N GLY A 701 -4.01 -8.62 -6.20
CA GLY A 701 -4.98 -9.44 -5.49
C GLY A 701 -6.12 -8.68 -4.82
N LYS A 702 -6.02 -7.35 -4.73
CA LYS A 702 -7.04 -6.50 -4.11
C LYS A 702 -8.35 -6.56 -4.90
N ILE A 703 -9.46 -6.89 -4.23
CA ILE A 703 -10.80 -6.83 -4.81
C ILE A 703 -11.18 -5.37 -5.12
N MET A 704 -11.60 -5.11 -6.35
CA MET A 704 -12.02 -3.79 -6.84
C MET A 704 -13.49 -3.52 -6.50
N ARG A 705 -13.79 -3.31 -5.22
CA ARG A 705 -15.17 -3.09 -4.71
C ARG A 705 -15.91 -1.93 -5.37
N ARG A 706 -15.21 -0.93 -5.91
CA ARG A 706 -15.81 0.14 -6.72
C ARG A 706 -16.62 -0.42 -7.90
N ILE A 707 -16.08 -1.42 -8.60
CA ILE A 707 -16.74 -2.08 -9.74
C ILE A 707 -17.98 -2.83 -9.26
N LEU A 708 -17.82 -3.63 -8.20
CA LEU A 708 -18.91 -4.39 -7.58
C LEU A 708 -20.06 -3.49 -7.13
N ARG A 709 -19.75 -2.32 -6.56
CA ARG A 709 -20.73 -1.31 -6.13
C ARG A 709 -21.51 -0.75 -7.31
N LYS A 710 -20.83 -0.42 -8.42
CA LYS A 710 -21.48 0.03 -9.65
C LYS A 710 -22.42 -1.05 -10.23
N ILE A 711 -22.01 -2.32 -10.22
CA ILE A 711 -22.86 -3.44 -10.65
C ILE A 711 -24.07 -3.62 -9.71
N ALA A 712 -23.85 -3.56 -8.40
CA ALA A 712 -24.92 -3.66 -7.40
C ALA A 712 -25.96 -2.54 -7.59
N SER A 713 -25.50 -1.30 -7.77
CA SER A 713 -26.34 -0.11 -8.03
C SER A 713 -26.91 -0.01 -9.45
N ASN A 714 -26.66 -0.99 -10.32
CA ASN A 714 -27.12 -1.00 -11.72
C ASN A 714 -26.56 0.14 -12.60
N GLU A 715 -25.37 0.65 -12.28
CA GLU A 715 -24.66 1.72 -13.00
C GLU A 715 -23.61 1.13 -13.95
N LEU A 716 -24.05 0.27 -14.86
CA LEU A 716 -23.20 -0.62 -15.66
C LEU A 716 -22.32 0.12 -16.69
N ASP A 717 -22.76 1.29 -17.13
CA ASP A 717 -22.05 2.20 -18.03
C ASP A 717 -20.92 2.99 -17.33
N GLN A 718 -20.87 2.97 -15.99
CA GLN A 718 -19.95 3.76 -15.18
C GLN A 718 -18.92 2.92 -14.41
N VAL A 719 -18.69 1.68 -14.86
CA VAL A 719 -17.71 0.79 -14.23
C VAL A 719 -16.27 1.34 -14.33
N GLY A 720 -16.00 2.22 -15.29
CA GLY A 720 -14.73 2.93 -15.44
C GLY A 720 -13.59 2.03 -15.90
N ASP A 721 -12.33 2.43 -15.64
CA ASP A 721 -11.16 1.65 -16.06
C ASP A 721 -11.04 0.32 -15.29
N ILE A 722 -10.99 -0.78 -16.04
CA ILE A 722 -10.83 -2.16 -15.56
C ILE A 722 -9.47 -2.77 -15.93
N SER A 723 -8.57 -2.02 -16.59
CA SER A 723 -7.28 -2.51 -17.09
C SER A 723 -6.32 -2.99 -16.00
N THR A 724 -6.53 -2.53 -14.77
CA THR A 724 -5.76 -2.94 -13.59
C THR A 724 -6.13 -4.34 -13.06
N LEU A 725 -7.22 -4.94 -13.56
CA LEU A 725 -7.66 -6.27 -13.17
C LEU A 725 -6.69 -7.36 -13.67
N ALA A 726 -6.62 -8.45 -12.91
CA ALA A 726 -5.93 -9.67 -13.33
C ALA A 726 -6.67 -10.39 -14.47
N ASP A 727 -8.01 -10.34 -14.44
CA ASP A 727 -8.90 -10.84 -15.47
C ASP A 727 -10.07 -9.85 -15.65
N THR A 728 -10.15 -9.23 -16.83
CA THR A 728 -11.20 -8.26 -17.16
C THR A 728 -12.53 -8.92 -17.53
N SER A 729 -12.52 -10.18 -17.99
CA SER A 729 -13.73 -10.90 -18.44
C SER A 729 -14.72 -11.14 -17.29
N VAL A 730 -14.22 -11.21 -16.06
CA VAL A 730 -15.01 -11.35 -14.83
C VAL A 730 -16.08 -10.26 -14.72
N VAL A 731 -15.80 -9.03 -15.15
CA VAL A 731 -16.76 -7.93 -15.05
C VAL A 731 -18.01 -8.21 -15.88
N GLU A 732 -17.84 -8.69 -17.11
CA GLU A 732 -18.94 -9.04 -18.00
C GLU A 732 -19.74 -10.24 -17.48
N GLN A 733 -19.05 -11.25 -16.93
CA GLN A 733 -19.70 -12.40 -16.29
C GLN A 733 -20.60 -11.97 -15.12
N LEU A 734 -20.11 -11.07 -14.26
CA LEU A 734 -20.89 -10.52 -13.15
C LEU A 734 -22.10 -9.70 -13.63
N ILE A 735 -21.96 -8.95 -14.71
CA ILE A 735 -23.09 -8.22 -15.29
C ILE A 735 -24.15 -9.22 -15.80
N ASN A 736 -23.72 -10.29 -16.47
CA ASN A 736 -24.61 -11.30 -17.04
C ASN A 736 -25.32 -12.18 -16.00
N LEU A 737 -24.76 -12.30 -14.79
CA LEU A 737 -25.32 -13.08 -13.68
C LEU A 737 -26.19 -12.24 -12.73
N ARG A 738 -26.26 -10.92 -12.95
CA ARG A 738 -27.09 -10.03 -12.12
C ARG A 738 -28.56 -10.45 -12.16
N GLY A 739 -29.10 -10.78 -10.99
CA GLY A 739 -30.50 -11.19 -10.82
C GLY A 739 -30.81 -12.66 -11.15
N LYS A 740 -29.78 -13.49 -11.37
CA LYS A 740 -29.89 -14.94 -11.54
C LYS A 740 -29.38 -15.70 -10.30
#